data_AF-A0A370BPR4-F1
#
_entry.id   AF-A0A370BPR4-F1
#
_cell.length_a   1.000
_cell.length_b   1.000
_cell.length_c   1.000
_cell.angle_alpha   90.00
_cell.angle_beta   90.00
_cell.angle_gamma   90.00
#
_symmetry.space_group_name_H-M   'P 1'
#
loop_
_entity.id
_entity.type
_entity.pdbx_description
1 polymer ?
#
loop_
_entity_poly.entity_id
_entity_poly.type
_entity_poly.pdbx_seq_one_letter_code
_entity_poly.pdbx_strand_id
1 'polypeptide(L)'
;METPWTRLGAFGTVAGVLLAFITRSGEIEKRLLRLLSLFTLANITLISWAPAWLGTTSSTSEIVLRVLWLDVALLTGLFGNIVVCRLFFHRLRNMPGPIAARVSRHYAAYHTIKDAQMHYTVQRLHQQYGDVVRIGPREVSVCRASAIRAIYGPPSRCIKGPWYDQVTNENDKKPLFTIRDLRVHSKRRRQWDQAAKGINHYHNALQKQSRILIEKIREHQGRPMDVTNWINCYTFDVMGHIVLGAELGMLKTGKKIPELQVIDEGQRYIAVAGTMPWFPPLMLGIPGLSAILNPFRHHCHKLFDAKRAAMTKGSEPKDIISWLIQAQDNGDPGAPPTDQAIKDDAWFIIAAGSDTTASALINAVYYLATHPGAQAQLQREIDERLPEGIEGLSYENVKDLPYLTAVINETLRLKPSVLDGLVRVTPPQGLKVDEDLHLPGDVVVSVPTFAIQRDGRYWEDADQFRPERWASIENPANMPFIPFSRGSYDCVGKSIAWMEMRMALAMLVGEYHIQLSDEEQRAFDGKELDNFAMSVPAFRSFLYGFVHSTCTRRVRTALAEKGLDVEIVPVDLAQGEQKTSSYLNDLQPFGKVPVLQDTETGIQIYESRAIAQYIATKYRGQGTDLAPPESDLKAFAYYQQALSIEQSYFDPLVSQIAYEKVFKARKGHGQTDEARVQSLFSQLELTLEGYERVLSKQPYLAGQQLTLADLAHLPYGVFIEQFGFTDVVSKFPHVQKWWEGLKARESWKKVTA
;
A
#
# COMPACT_ATOMS: atom_id res chain seq x y z
N MET A 1 45.40 -14.41 -34.18
CA MET A 1 45.86 -14.55 -32.78
C MET A 1 44.79 -13.96 -31.89
N GLU A 2 44.11 -14.78 -31.10
CA GLU A 2 43.10 -14.31 -30.15
C GLU A 2 43.76 -13.54 -29.00
N THR A 3 43.20 -12.40 -28.62
CA THR A 3 43.73 -11.59 -27.52
C THR A 3 43.41 -12.28 -26.18
N PRO A 4 44.19 -12.04 -25.10
CA PRO A 4 43.88 -12.59 -23.78
C PRO A 4 42.45 -12.28 -23.29
N TRP A 5 41.91 -11.13 -23.70
CA TRP A 5 40.54 -10.70 -23.40
C TRP A 5 39.46 -11.54 -24.08
N THR A 6 39.68 -11.99 -25.33
CA THR A 6 38.71 -12.82 -26.04
C THR A 6 38.63 -14.23 -25.43
N ARG A 7 39.76 -14.80 -25.02
CA ARG A 7 39.80 -16.09 -24.32
C ARG A 7 39.11 -16.02 -22.96
N LEU A 8 39.38 -14.96 -22.19
CA LEU A 8 38.76 -14.74 -20.88
C LEU A 8 37.23 -14.57 -20.99
N GLY A 9 36.79 -13.80 -21.99
CA GLY A 9 35.36 -13.65 -22.30
C GLY A 9 34.70 -14.97 -22.67
N ALA A 10 35.30 -15.73 -23.60
CA ALA A 10 34.77 -17.04 -24.01
C ALA A 10 34.67 -18.02 -22.82
N PHE A 11 35.70 -18.08 -21.98
CA PHE A 11 35.69 -18.89 -20.76
C PHE A 11 34.57 -18.46 -19.80
N GLY A 12 34.45 -17.15 -19.52
CA GLY A 12 33.39 -16.60 -18.68
C GLY A 12 32.01 -16.99 -19.18
N THR A 13 31.73 -16.78 -20.48
CA THR A 13 30.46 -17.13 -21.09
C THR A 13 30.14 -18.62 -20.98
N VAL A 14 31.08 -19.51 -21.30
CA VAL A 14 30.88 -20.97 -21.17
C VAL A 14 30.64 -21.37 -19.72
N ALA A 15 31.41 -20.82 -18.78
CA ALA A 15 31.21 -21.04 -17.35
C ALA A 15 29.81 -20.58 -16.89
N GLY A 16 29.36 -19.42 -17.38
CA GLY A 16 28.00 -18.92 -17.16
C GLY A 16 26.92 -19.87 -17.68
N VAL A 17 27.09 -20.42 -18.89
CA VAL A 17 26.16 -21.42 -19.45
C VAL A 17 26.14 -22.70 -18.60
N LEU A 18 27.29 -23.22 -18.18
CA LEU A 18 27.38 -24.41 -17.33
C LEU A 18 26.74 -24.16 -15.95
N LEU A 19 27.00 -23.00 -15.34
CA LEU A 19 26.36 -22.59 -14.10
C LEU A 19 24.83 -22.53 -14.26
N ALA A 20 24.36 -22.02 -15.39
CA ALA A 20 22.94 -21.99 -15.72
C ALA A 20 22.30 -23.38 -15.84
N PHE A 21 23.06 -24.44 -16.18
CA PHE A 21 22.57 -25.83 -16.17
C PHE A 21 22.49 -26.42 -14.76
N ILE A 22 23.51 -26.17 -13.93
CA ILE A 22 23.55 -26.61 -12.52
C ILE A 22 22.40 -25.97 -11.72
N THR A 23 22.06 -24.73 -12.05
CA THR A 23 21.07 -23.92 -11.34
C THR A 23 19.62 -24.12 -11.83
N ARG A 24 19.37 -25.04 -12.77
CA ARG A 24 18.01 -25.29 -13.30
C ARG A 24 17.06 -26.01 -12.35
N SER A 25 17.60 -26.80 -11.43
CA SER A 25 16.81 -27.64 -10.53
C SER A 25 16.73 -27.05 -9.13
N GLY A 26 15.50 -26.86 -8.65
CA GLY A 26 15.21 -26.38 -7.30
C GLY A 26 14.96 -24.88 -7.19
N GLU A 27 14.73 -24.42 -5.96
CA GLU A 27 14.47 -23.02 -5.62
C GLU A 27 15.80 -22.36 -5.24
N ILE A 28 16.53 -21.89 -6.26
CA ILE A 28 17.87 -21.30 -6.10
C ILE A 28 17.87 -20.08 -5.18
N GLU A 29 16.74 -19.38 -5.11
CA GLU A 29 16.49 -18.27 -4.19
C GLU A 29 16.83 -18.61 -2.73
N LYS A 30 16.63 -19.86 -2.31
CA LYS A 30 16.96 -20.31 -0.94
C LYS A 30 18.46 -20.33 -0.65
N ARG A 31 19.29 -20.30 -1.69
CA ARG A 31 20.76 -20.33 -1.62
C ARG A 31 21.38 -19.03 -2.13
N LEU A 32 20.58 -18.02 -2.49
CA LEU A 32 21.04 -16.80 -3.15
C LEU A 32 22.15 -16.09 -2.35
N LEU A 33 21.96 -15.91 -1.04
CA LEU A 33 22.98 -15.31 -0.17
C LEU A 33 24.31 -16.06 -0.21
N ARG A 34 24.28 -17.39 -0.12
CA ARG A 34 25.50 -18.20 -0.20
C ARG A 34 26.17 -18.08 -1.57
N LEU A 35 25.38 -18.04 -2.64
CA LEU A 35 25.89 -17.86 -4.00
C LEU A 35 26.53 -16.49 -4.18
N LEU A 36 25.90 -15.42 -3.68
CA LEU A 36 26.46 -14.07 -3.70
C LEU A 36 27.74 -13.99 -2.87
N SER A 37 27.77 -14.59 -1.66
CA SER A 37 28.99 -14.64 -0.84
C SER A 37 30.13 -15.40 -1.53
N LEU A 38 29.84 -16.54 -2.17
CA LEU A 38 30.83 -17.31 -2.94
C LEU A 38 31.33 -16.51 -4.14
N PHE A 39 30.44 -15.81 -4.84
CA PHE A 39 30.80 -14.95 -5.97
C PHE A 39 31.70 -13.78 -5.54
N THR A 40 31.37 -13.11 -4.44
CA THR A 40 32.19 -12.04 -3.86
C THR A 40 33.54 -12.56 -3.37
N LEU A 41 33.56 -13.71 -2.68
CA LEU A 41 34.80 -14.33 -2.22
C LEU A 41 35.70 -14.71 -3.40
N ALA A 42 35.14 -15.31 -4.44
CA ALA A 42 35.86 -15.64 -5.67
C ALA A 42 36.48 -14.38 -6.31
N ASN A 43 35.73 -13.29 -6.38
CA ASN A 43 36.21 -12.00 -6.86
C ASN A 43 37.38 -11.46 -6.01
N ILE A 44 37.25 -11.48 -4.69
CA ILE A 44 38.32 -11.06 -3.76
C ILE A 44 39.58 -11.92 -3.98
N THR A 45 39.44 -13.25 -4.08
CA THR A 45 40.56 -14.17 -4.32
C THR A 45 41.22 -13.91 -5.69
N LEU A 46 40.44 -13.68 -6.75
CA LEU A 46 40.96 -13.40 -8.10
C LEU A 46 41.70 -12.06 -8.18
N ILE A 47 41.29 -11.06 -7.40
CA ILE A 47 41.92 -9.73 -7.38
C ILE A 47 43.16 -9.70 -6.49
N SER A 48 43.12 -10.37 -5.32
CA SER A 48 44.16 -10.22 -4.29
C SER A 48 45.20 -11.34 -4.27
N TRP A 49 44.78 -12.59 -4.43
CA TRP A 49 45.64 -13.75 -4.18
C TRP A 49 46.16 -14.37 -5.47
N ALA A 50 45.30 -14.53 -6.47
CA ALA A 50 45.67 -15.16 -7.74
C ALA A 50 46.85 -14.46 -8.47
N PRO A 51 46.95 -13.12 -8.53
CA PRO A 51 48.06 -12.44 -9.19
C PRO A 51 49.40 -12.65 -8.48
N ALA A 52 49.39 -12.65 -7.14
CA ALA A 52 50.56 -12.87 -6.30
C ALA A 52 51.06 -14.32 -6.38
N TRP A 53 50.14 -15.29 -6.44
CA TRP A 53 50.46 -16.71 -6.56
C TRP A 53 50.93 -17.11 -7.97
N LEU A 54 50.35 -16.51 -9.02
CA LEU A 54 50.71 -16.76 -10.42
C LEU A 54 51.93 -15.95 -10.89
N GLY A 55 52.49 -15.08 -10.04
CA GLY A 55 53.66 -14.27 -10.36
C GLY A 55 53.44 -13.26 -11.49
N THR A 56 52.22 -12.71 -11.63
CA THR A 56 51.88 -11.81 -12.73
C THR A 56 52.43 -10.39 -12.49
N THR A 57 52.95 -9.74 -13.54
CA THR A 57 53.46 -8.36 -13.50
C THR A 57 52.40 -7.28 -13.82
N SER A 58 51.14 -7.66 -13.97
CA SER A 58 50.03 -6.75 -14.28
C SER A 58 49.73 -5.78 -13.13
N SER A 59 49.33 -4.56 -13.46
CA SER A 59 48.88 -3.59 -12.47
C SER A 59 47.55 -4.00 -11.84
N THR A 60 47.29 -3.54 -10.61
CA THR A 60 46.03 -3.81 -9.89
C THR A 60 44.80 -3.38 -10.69
N SER A 61 44.87 -2.26 -11.41
CA SER A 61 43.78 -1.77 -12.26
C SER A 61 43.49 -2.71 -13.43
N GLU A 62 44.53 -3.27 -14.05
CA GLU A 62 44.36 -4.23 -15.15
C GLU A 62 43.72 -5.54 -14.65
N ILE A 63 44.10 -6.02 -13.46
CA ILE A 63 43.51 -7.20 -12.83
C ILE A 63 42.02 -6.96 -12.55
N VAL A 64 41.66 -5.82 -11.97
CA VAL A 64 40.27 -5.45 -11.71
C VAL A 64 39.46 -5.41 -13.01
N LEU A 65 40.00 -4.80 -14.08
CA LEU A 65 39.33 -4.77 -15.38
C LEU A 65 39.13 -6.17 -15.99
N ARG A 66 40.12 -7.06 -15.86
CA ARG A 66 40.01 -8.46 -16.32
C ARG A 66 38.93 -9.22 -15.55
N VAL A 67 38.87 -9.05 -14.23
CA VAL A 67 37.86 -9.68 -13.38
C VAL A 67 36.46 -9.15 -13.69
N LEU A 68 36.29 -7.83 -13.84
CA LEU A 68 35.01 -7.23 -14.27
C LEU A 68 34.56 -7.74 -15.64
N TRP A 69 35.50 -7.89 -16.59
CA TRP A 69 35.18 -8.46 -17.90
C TRP A 69 34.75 -9.93 -17.81
N LEU A 70 35.44 -10.71 -17.00
CA LEU A 70 35.07 -12.11 -16.73
C LEU A 70 33.66 -12.20 -16.13
N ASP A 71 33.34 -11.35 -15.15
CA ASP A 71 32.04 -11.29 -14.51
C ASP A 71 30.93 -10.91 -15.52
N VAL A 72 31.15 -9.88 -16.33
CA VAL A 72 30.21 -9.49 -17.40
C VAL A 72 29.99 -10.66 -18.38
N ALA A 73 31.06 -11.33 -18.80
CA ALA A 73 30.97 -12.47 -19.71
C ALA A 73 30.24 -13.66 -19.09
N LEU A 74 30.49 -13.95 -17.80
CA LEU A 74 29.83 -15.00 -17.02
C LEU A 74 28.34 -14.72 -16.83
N LEU A 75 27.98 -13.51 -16.41
CA LEU A 75 26.59 -13.11 -16.25
C LEU A 75 25.86 -13.10 -17.60
N THR A 76 26.51 -12.67 -18.67
CA THR A 76 25.95 -12.72 -20.03
C THR A 76 25.66 -14.17 -20.46
N GLY A 77 26.60 -15.09 -20.24
CA GLY A 77 26.39 -16.52 -20.52
C GLY A 77 25.27 -17.13 -19.67
N LEU A 78 25.24 -16.81 -18.37
CA LEU A 78 24.22 -17.27 -17.42
C LEU A 78 22.82 -16.79 -17.82
N PHE A 79 22.62 -15.47 -17.91
CA PHE A 79 21.33 -14.88 -18.22
C PHE A 79 20.90 -15.15 -19.66
N GLY A 80 21.82 -15.13 -20.62
CA GLY A 80 21.56 -15.50 -22.01
C GLY A 80 21.02 -16.93 -22.13
N ASN A 81 21.67 -17.90 -21.48
CA ASN A 81 21.18 -19.29 -21.46
C ASN A 81 19.81 -19.41 -20.79
N ILE A 82 19.57 -18.68 -19.69
CA ILE A 82 18.27 -18.65 -19.01
C ILE A 82 17.17 -18.15 -19.96
N VAL A 83 17.42 -17.05 -20.70
CA VAL A 83 16.45 -16.49 -21.66
C VAL A 83 16.14 -17.50 -22.76
N VAL A 84 17.16 -18.04 -23.42
CA VAL A 84 17.01 -19.04 -24.49
C VAL A 84 16.23 -20.25 -24.00
N CYS A 85 16.57 -20.76 -22.81
CA CYS A 85 15.88 -21.93 -22.26
C CYS A 85 14.44 -21.65 -21.87
N ARG A 86 14.14 -20.48 -21.30
CA ARG A 86 12.77 -20.10 -20.91
C ARG A 86 11.83 -19.92 -22.11
N LEU A 87 12.38 -19.48 -23.24
CA LEU A 87 11.63 -19.25 -24.47
C LEU A 87 11.41 -20.53 -25.27
N PHE A 88 12.47 -21.32 -25.51
CA PHE A 88 12.43 -22.42 -26.48
C PHE A 88 12.37 -23.82 -25.85
N PHE A 89 13.00 -24.01 -24.68
CA PHE A 89 13.20 -25.34 -24.09
C PHE A 89 12.42 -25.56 -22.78
N HIS A 90 11.67 -24.57 -22.31
CA HIS A 90 10.93 -24.65 -21.06
C HIS A 90 9.75 -25.63 -21.17
N ARG A 91 9.42 -26.31 -20.06
CA ARG A 91 8.25 -27.22 -19.99
C ARG A 91 6.91 -26.53 -20.29
N LEU A 92 6.87 -25.20 -20.18
CA LEU A 92 5.71 -24.35 -20.50
C LEU A 92 5.82 -23.67 -21.88
N ARG A 93 6.65 -24.17 -22.80
CA ARG A 93 6.87 -23.53 -24.11
C ARG A 93 5.59 -23.42 -24.96
N ASN A 94 4.67 -24.37 -24.80
CA ASN A 94 3.40 -24.42 -25.55
C ASN A 94 2.28 -23.59 -24.89
N MET A 95 2.50 -23.07 -23.67
CA MET A 95 1.49 -22.26 -22.99
C MET A 95 1.55 -20.81 -23.51
N PRO A 96 0.42 -20.24 -23.97
CA PRO A 96 0.39 -18.89 -24.52
C PRO A 96 0.57 -17.82 -23.42
N GLY A 97 0.83 -16.58 -23.81
CA GLY A 97 1.07 -15.46 -22.89
C GLY A 97 2.19 -14.52 -23.36
N PRO A 98 2.36 -13.35 -22.73
CA PRO A 98 3.32 -12.33 -23.17
C PRO A 98 4.77 -12.83 -23.13
N ILE A 99 5.58 -12.51 -24.14
CA ILE A 99 6.98 -12.95 -24.22
C ILE A 99 7.78 -12.50 -22.99
N ALA A 100 7.58 -11.26 -22.54
CA ALA A 100 8.23 -10.73 -21.34
C ALA A 100 7.91 -11.55 -20.08
N ALA A 101 6.66 -11.97 -19.91
CA ALA A 101 6.22 -12.82 -18.80
C ALA A 101 6.87 -14.21 -18.85
N ARG A 102 7.07 -14.78 -20.05
CA ARG A 102 7.79 -16.06 -20.24
C ARG A 102 9.25 -15.99 -19.79
N VAL A 103 9.88 -14.82 -19.94
CA VAL A 103 11.30 -14.62 -19.63
C VAL A 103 11.51 -14.27 -18.16
N SER A 104 10.71 -13.37 -17.57
CA SER A 104 11.00 -12.82 -16.24
C SER A 104 9.75 -12.35 -15.48
N ARG A 105 9.78 -12.48 -14.14
CA ARG A 105 8.77 -11.87 -13.24
C ARG A 105 8.87 -10.33 -13.17
N HIS A 106 9.90 -9.73 -13.78
CA HIS A 106 9.96 -8.28 -13.95
C HIS A 106 8.78 -7.74 -14.76
N TYR A 107 8.13 -8.59 -15.59
CA TYR A 107 6.85 -8.24 -16.23
C TYR A 107 5.76 -7.94 -15.19
N ALA A 108 5.57 -8.84 -14.21
CA ALA A 108 4.60 -8.62 -13.12
C ALA A 108 5.01 -7.40 -12.29
N ALA A 109 6.31 -7.28 -11.95
CA ALA A 109 6.83 -6.11 -11.22
C ALA A 109 6.54 -4.79 -11.96
N TYR A 110 6.73 -4.73 -13.29
CA TYR A 110 6.43 -3.56 -14.10
C TYR A 110 4.95 -3.17 -14.01
N HIS A 111 4.03 -4.13 -14.13
CA HIS A 111 2.60 -3.87 -14.00
C HIS A 111 2.23 -3.42 -12.59
N THR A 112 2.75 -4.09 -11.55
CA THR A 112 2.55 -3.67 -10.16
C THR A 112 3.11 -2.27 -9.88
N ILE A 113 4.27 -1.91 -10.46
CA ILE A 113 4.84 -0.56 -10.36
C ILE A 113 4.00 0.46 -11.12
N LYS A 114 3.37 0.09 -12.23
CA LYS A 114 2.60 1.03 -13.07
C LYS A 114 1.27 1.42 -12.42
N ASP A 115 0.45 0.44 -12.09
CA ASP A 115 -0.94 0.66 -11.63
C ASP A 115 -1.30 -0.15 -10.37
N ALA A 116 -0.53 -1.19 -10.02
CA ALA A 116 -0.89 -2.14 -8.96
C ALA A 116 -2.26 -2.80 -9.21
N GLN A 117 -2.60 -3.07 -10.48
CA GLN A 117 -3.88 -3.68 -10.88
C GLN A 117 -3.65 -4.92 -11.75
N MET A 118 -2.87 -5.86 -11.22
CA MET A 118 -2.49 -7.07 -11.95
C MET A 118 -3.72 -7.91 -12.33
N HIS A 119 -4.78 -7.90 -11.52
CA HIS A 119 -6.03 -8.62 -11.77
C HIS A 119 -6.71 -8.21 -13.09
N TYR A 120 -6.78 -6.92 -13.41
CA TYR A 120 -7.26 -6.45 -14.72
C TYR A 120 -6.32 -6.86 -15.85
N THR A 121 -5.01 -6.86 -15.60
CA THR A 121 -4.03 -7.35 -16.59
C THR A 121 -4.24 -8.83 -16.87
N VAL A 122 -4.38 -9.67 -15.83
CA VAL A 122 -4.63 -11.11 -15.98
C VAL A 122 -5.97 -11.38 -16.66
N GLN A 123 -7.02 -10.62 -16.33
CA GLN A 123 -8.31 -10.72 -17.02
C GLN A 123 -8.19 -10.43 -18.53
N ARG A 124 -7.52 -9.33 -18.92
CA ARG A 124 -7.25 -9.00 -20.32
C ARG A 124 -6.41 -10.08 -21.02
N LEU A 125 -5.43 -10.65 -20.31
CA LEU A 125 -4.63 -11.73 -20.85
C LEU A 125 -5.46 -12.99 -21.13
N HIS A 126 -6.43 -13.32 -20.28
CA HIS A 126 -7.36 -14.42 -20.54
C HIS A 126 -8.29 -14.14 -21.72
N GLN A 127 -8.75 -12.89 -21.88
CA GLN A 127 -9.52 -12.48 -23.06
C GLN A 127 -8.70 -12.63 -24.36
N GLN A 128 -7.39 -12.36 -24.31
CA GLN A 128 -6.51 -12.43 -25.47
C GLN A 128 -5.99 -13.85 -25.79
N TYR A 129 -5.59 -14.61 -24.78
CA TYR A 129 -4.87 -15.88 -24.95
C TYR A 129 -5.71 -17.12 -24.58
N GLY A 130 -6.92 -16.95 -24.06
CA GLY A 130 -7.82 -18.02 -23.65
C GLY A 130 -7.66 -18.45 -22.18
N ASP A 131 -8.14 -19.65 -21.86
CA ASP A 131 -8.29 -20.12 -20.48
C ASP A 131 -6.98 -20.38 -19.72
N VAL A 132 -5.87 -20.59 -20.41
CA VAL A 132 -4.60 -21.00 -19.81
C VAL A 132 -3.50 -20.05 -20.27
N VAL A 133 -2.97 -19.24 -19.35
CA VAL A 133 -2.02 -18.19 -19.69
C VAL A 133 -0.77 -18.26 -18.83
N ARG A 134 0.40 -18.24 -19.47
CA ARG A 134 1.71 -18.12 -18.82
C ARG A 134 1.96 -16.66 -18.43
N ILE A 135 1.87 -16.37 -17.14
CA ILE A 135 2.03 -15.03 -16.54
C ILE A 135 3.39 -14.84 -15.85
N GLY A 136 4.24 -15.88 -15.84
CA GLY A 136 5.60 -15.82 -15.36
C GLY A 136 6.47 -16.95 -15.92
N PRO A 137 7.78 -16.96 -15.62
CA PRO A 137 8.70 -17.95 -16.20
C PRO A 137 8.27 -19.40 -15.94
N ARG A 138 7.74 -19.65 -14.74
CA ARG A 138 7.27 -20.95 -14.24
C ARG A 138 5.83 -20.85 -13.72
N GLU A 139 5.05 -19.89 -14.22
CA GLU A 139 3.76 -19.53 -13.61
C GLU A 139 2.65 -19.46 -14.64
N VAL A 140 1.53 -20.10 -14.32
CA VAL A 140 0.38 -20.26 -15.20
C VAL A 140 -0.90 -19.90 -14.45
N SER A 141 -1.66 -18.96 -15.02
CA SER A 141 -3.03 -18.65 -14.60
C SER A 141 -4.01 -19.53 -15.38
N VAL A 142 -4.97 -20.15 -14.69
CA VAL A 142 -5.96 -21.05 -15.29
C VAL A 142 -7.38 -20.58 -14.94
N CYS A 143 -8.07 -20.01 -15.93
CA CYS A 143 -9.43 -19.49 -15.81
C CYS A 143 -10.46 -20.56 -16.25
N ARG A 144 -10.56 -21.65 -15.48
CA ARG A 144 -11.58 -22.71 -15.66
C ARG A 144 -12.18 -23.12 -14.33
N ALA A 145 -13.47 -23.43 -14.29
CA ALA A 145 -14.12 -23.94 -13.08
C ALA A 145 -13.50 -25.28 -12.61
N SER A 146 -13.09 -26.15 -13.54
CA SER A 146 -12.39 -27.43 -13.25
C SER A 146 -11.09 -27.23 -12.46
N ALA A 147 -10.37 -26.14 -12.74
CA ALA A 147 -9.10 -25.81 -12.09
C ALA A 147 -9.25 -25.53 -10.60
N ILE A 148 -10.39 -25.02 -10.15
CA ILE A 148 -10.66 -24.74 -8.74
C ILE A 148 -10.54 -26.03 -7.91
N ARG A 149 -11.21 -27.10 -8.36
CA ARG A 149 -11.15 -28.40 -7.66
C ARG A 149 -9.77 -29.04 -7.80
N ALA A 150 -9.16 -28.99 -8.98
CA ALA A 150 -7.85 -29.61 -9.22
C ALA A 150 -6.72 -28.95 -8.42
N ILE A 151 -6.72 -27.61 -8.32
CA ILE A 151 -5.65 -26.84 -7.67
C ILE A 151 -5.91 -26.71 -6.16
N TYR A 152 -7.14 -26.38 -5.75
CA TYR A 152 -7.46 -26.07 -4.34
C TYR A 152 -8.28 -27.15 -3.65
N GLY A 153 -9.22 -27.79 -4.35
CA GLY A 153 -10.18 -28.72 -3.75
C GLY A 153 -9.59 -30.09 -3.37
N PRO A 154 -10.20 -30.86 -2.45
CA PRO A 154 -9.81 -32.24 -2.20
C PRO A 154 -9.97 -33.14 -3.45
N PRO A 155 -9.04 -34.05 -3.76
CA PRO A 155 -7.81 -34.41 -3.01
C PRO A 155 -6.54 -33.75 -3.57
N SER A 156 -6.57 -32.46 -3.93
CA SER A 156 -5.41 -31.74 -4.49
C SER A 156 -4.14 -31.99 -3.67
N ARG A 157 -3.06 -32.30 -4.39
CA ARG A 157 -1.71 -32.46 -3.85
C ARG A 157 -0.84 -31.23 -4.07
N CYS A 158 -1.44 -30.14 -4.56
CA CYS A 158 -0.70 -28.92 -4.79
C CYS A 158 -0.34 -28.26 -3.45
N ILE A 159 0.92 -27.84 -3.31
CA ILE A 159 1.40 -27.15 -2.11
C ILE A 159 1.46 -25.64 -2.34
N LYS A 160 1.56 -24.85 -1.27
CA LYS A 160 1.78 -23.39 -1.39
C LYS A 160 3.07 -23.09 -2.18
N GLY A 161 3.02 -22.05 -3.01
CA GLY A 161 4.15 -21.64 -3.86
C GLY A 161 5.25 -20.84 -3.15
N PRO A 162 6.32 -20.45 -3.87
CA PRO A 162 7.46 -19.72 -3.30
C PRO A 162 7.12 -18.37 -2.68
N TRP A 163 6.03 -17.73 -3.12
CA TRP A 163 5.56 -16.46 -2.55
C TRP A 163 5.34 -16.52 -1.03
N TYR A 164 5.01 -17.70 -0.49
CA TYR A 164 4.79 -17.89 0.94
C TYR A 164 6.09 -17.97 1.77
N ASP A 165 7.28 -17.96 1.14
CA ASP A 165 8.58 -18.01 1.84
C ASP A 165 9.21 -16.62 2.08
N GLN A 166 8.46 -15.53 1.86
CA GLN A 166 8.97 -14.15 1.89
C GLN A 166 9.52 -13.65 3.25
N VAL A 167 9.08 -14.23 4.37
CA VAL A 167 9.55 -13.80 5.71
C VAL A 167 10.69 -14.67 6.20
N THR A 168 10.53 -15.99 6.14
CA THR A 168 11.54 -16.96 6.57
C THR A 168 11.30 -18.29 5.85
N ASN A 169 12.34 -19.11 5.75
CA ASN A 169 12.25 -20.50 5.27
C ASN A 169 12.12 -21.53 6.40
N GLU A 170 12.24 -21.09 7.65
CA GLU A 170 12.26 -21.95 8.84
C GLU A 170 10.83 -22.25 9.33
N ASN A 171 10.37 -23.49 9.19
CA ASN A 171 8.97 -23.88 9.47
C ASN A 171 8.56 -23.69 10.94
N ASP A 172 9.52 -23.76 11.86
CA ASP A 172 9.35 -23.53 13.31
C ASP A 172 9.19 -22.06 13.68
N LYS A 173 9.45 -21.13 12.75
CA LYS A 173 9.31 -19.68 12.92
C LYS A 173 8.26 -19.06 12.00
N LYS A 174 7.50 -19.88 11.27
CA LYS A 174 6.46 -19.40 10.34
C LYS A 174 5.10 -19.26 11.01
N PRO A 175 4.29 -18.25 10.62
CA PRO A 175 2.86 -18.32 10.88
C PRO A 175 2.20 -19.45 10.06
N LEU A 176 1.08 -20.01 10.53
CA LEU A 176 0.36 -21.11 9.86
C LEU A 176 0.15 -20.84 8.36
N PHE A 177 -0.23 -19.60 8.03
CA PHE A 177 -0.54 -19.20 6.66
C PHE A 177 0.62 -19.38 5.68
N THR A 178 1.88 -19.25 6.10
CA THR A 178 3.04 -19.35 5.21
C THR A 178 3.65 -20.75 5.15
N ILE A 179 3.16 -21.70 5.96
CA ILE A 179 3.67 -23.08 5.97
C ILE A 179 3.30 -23.80 4.67
N ARG A 180 4.33 -24.18 3.92
CA ARG A 180 4.23 -24.90 2.64
C ARG A 180 4.20 -26.43 2.81
N ASP A 181 4.88 -26.97 3.84
CA ASP A 181 4.85 -28.40 4.13
C ASP A 181 3.45 -28.80 4.61
N LEU A 182 2.78 -29.66 3.83
CA LEU A 182 1.40 -30.05 4.08
C LEU A 182 1.23 -30.82 5.40
N ARG A 183 2.23 -31.60 5.83
CA ARG A 183 2.17 -32.36 7.09
C ARG A 183 2.27 -31.42 8.29
N VAL A 184 3.24 -30.50 8.26
CA VAL A 184 3.39 -29.48 9.31
C VAL A 184 2.16 -28.57 9.36
N HIS A 185 1.67 -28.12 8.20
CA HIS A 185 0.47 -27.30 8.10
C HIS A 185 -0.75 -28.03 8.67
N SER A 186 -1.02 -29.26 8.25
CA SER A 186 -2.19 -30.02 8.72
C SER A 186 -2.15 -30.24 10.23
N LYS A 187 -0.96 -30.46 10.80
CA LYS A 187 -0.78 -30.63 12.25
C LYS A 187 -1.14 -29.35 13.01
N ARG A 188 -0.62 -28.19 12.57
CA ARG A 188 -0.89 -26.88 13.18
C ARG A 188 -2.30 -26.34 12.93
N ARG A 189 -2.87 -26.68 11.77
CA ARG A 189 -4.23 -26.26 11.39
C ARG A 189 -5.29 -26.75 12.37
N ARG A 190 -5.10 -27.91 13.01
CA ARG A 190 -6.06 -28.45 13.99
C ARG A 190 -6.26 -27.54 15.21
N GLN A 191 -5.18 -27.00 15.79
CA GLN A 191 -5.26 -26.09 16.93
C GLN A 191 -5.93 -24.77 16.55
N TRP A 192 -5.64 -24.32 15.33
CA TRP A 192 -6.27 -23.15 14.73
C TRP A 192 -7.77 -23.33 14.46
N ASP A 193 -8.19 -24.48 13.94
CA ASP A 193 -9.62 -24.80 13.75
C ASP A 193 -10.36 -24.90 15.09
N GLN A 194 -9.69 -25.34 16.16
CA GLN A 194 -10.25 -25.34 17.50
C GLN A 194 -10.44 -23.90 18.03
N ALA A 195 -9.43 -23.04 17.88
CA ALA A 195 -9.55 -21.63 18.26
C ALA A 195 -10.67 -20.92 17.48
N ALA A 196 -10.76 -21.14 16.16
CA ALA A 196 -11.79 -20.54 15.31
C ALA A 196 -13.23 -21.01 15.64
N LYS A 197 -13.39 -22.17 16.28
CA LYS A 197 -14.69 -22.67 16.78
C LYS A 197 -15.14 -21.97 18.07
N GLY A 198 -14.24 -21.29 18.79
CA GLY A 198 -14.54 -20.52 19.99
C GLY A 198 -15.36 -19.25 19.75
N ILE A 199 -16.17 -19.20 18.68
CA ILE A 199 -16.85 -18.00 18.18
C ILE A 199 -17.77 -17.35 19.21
N ASN A 200 -18.36 -18.14 20.11
CA ASN A 200 -19.22 -17.65 21.20
C ASN A 200 -18.46 -16.72 22.16
N HIS A 201 -17.14 -16.87 22.30
CA HIS A 201 -16.32 -15.97 23.12
C HIS A 201 -16.02 -14.63 22.42
N TYR A 202 -16.16 -14.58 21.09
CA TYR A 202 -15.79 -13.42 20.27
C TYR A 202 -16.96 -12.46 20.02
N HIS A 203 -18.20 -12.95 20.14
CA HIS A 203 -19.41 -12.19 19.85
C HIS A 203 -19.48 -10.87 20.63
N ASN A 204 -19.17 -10.90 21.93
CA ASN A 204 -19.21 -9.71 22.79
C ASN A 204 -18.23 -8.62 22.33
N ALA A 205 -17.05 -9.01 21.84
CA ALA A 205 -16.06 -8.06 21.33
C ALA A 205 -16.61 -7.36 20.08
N LEU A 206 -17.19 -8.10 19.13
CA LEU A 206 -17.83 -7.50 17.96
C LEU A 206 -18.96 -6.57 18.36
N GLN A 207 -19.88 -7.02 19.22
CA GLN A 207 -21.04 -6.22 19.60
C GLN A 207 -20.61 -4.90 20.25
N LYS A 208 -19.59 -4.93 21.12
CA LYS A 208 -19.00 -3.73 21.72
C LYS A 208 -18.43 -2.79 20.66
N GLN A 209 -17.59 -3.28 19.73
CA GLN A 209 -17.01 -2.43 18.69
C GLN A 209 -18.05 -1.89 17.71
N SER A 210 -19.09 -2.69 17.43
CA SER A 210 -20.22 -2.33 16.57
C SER A 210 -20.97 -1.13 17.16
N ARG A 211 -21.28 -1.16 18.46
CA ARG A 211 -21.90 -0.03 19.17
C ARG A 211 -21.05 1.24 19.09
N ILE A 212 -19.73 1.14 19.31
CA ILE A 212 -18.82 2.29 19.19
C ILE A 212 -18.85 2.87 17.76
N LEU A 213 -18.86 2.03 16.72
CA LEU A 213 -18.94 2.51 15.34
C LEU A 213 -20.25 3.28 15.10
N ILE A 214 -21.40 2.79 15.58
CA ILE A 214 -22.68 3.51 15.49
C ILE A 214 -22.61 4.85 16.20
N GLU A 215 -22.10 4.89 17.43
CA GLU A 215 -21.98 6.13 18.20
C GLU A 215 -21.17 7.16 17.42
N LYS A 216 -20.07 6.73 16.79
CA LYS A 216 -19.23 7.57 15.95
C LYS A 216 -19.92 8.03 14.67
N ILE A 217 -20.70 7.18 14.01
CA ILE A 217 -21.52 7.60 12.86
C ILE A 217 -22.57 8.62 13.31
N ARG A 218 -23.22 8.42 14.45
CA ARG A 218 -24.24 9.32 15.01
C ARG A 218 -23.66 10.70 15.34
N GLU A 219 -22.43 10.76 15.84
CA GLU A 219 -21.68 12.02 16.07
C GLU A 219 -21.47 12.84 14.78
N HIS A 220 -21.48 12.22 13.60
CA HIS A 220 -21.33 12.93 12.32
C HIS A 220 -22.59 13.70 11.90
N GLN A 221 -23.76 13.41 12.48
CA GLN A 221 -25.03 14.13 12.26
C GLN A 221 -25.42 14.28 10.77
N GLY A 222 -25.27 13.20 9.99
CA GLY A 222 -25.62 13.19 8.56
C GLY A 222 -24.63 13.89 7.63
N ARG A 223 -23.51 14.41 8.16
CA ARG A 223 -22.41 14.92 7.33
C ARG A 223 -21.68 13.75 6.64
N PRO A 224 -21.10 13.97 5.45
CA PRO A 224 -20.25 12.98 4.79
C PRO A 224 -19.14 12.46 5.70
N MET A 225 -18.83 11.18 5.58
CA MET A 225 -17.88 10.47 6.42
C MET A 225 -17.06 9.50 5.56
N ASP A 226 -15.75 9.45 5.79
CA ASP A 226 -14.89 8.46 5.13
C ASP A 226 -15.09 7.07 5.74
N VAL A 227 -16.09 6.35 5.21
CA VAL A 227 -16.42 5.00 5.64
C VAL A 227 -15.24 4.02 5.45
N THR A 228 -14.33 4.28 4.50
CA THR A 228 -13.13 3.44 4.29
C THR A 228 -12.26 3.44 5.54
N ASN A 229 -11.89 4.61 6.05
CA ASN A 229 -11.07 4.71 7.25
C ASN A 229 -11.77 4.12 8.49
N TRP A 230 -13.06 4.43 8.66
CA TRP A 230 -13.82 3.96 9.83
C TRP A 230 -14.04 2.45 9.86
N ILE A 231 -14.33 1.81 8.72
CA ILE A 231 -14.41 0.35 8.63
C ILE A 231 -13.04 -0.27 8.90
N ASN A 232 -11.94 0.29 8.36
CA ASN A 232 -10.60 -0.21 8.68
C ASN A 232 -10.32 -0.14 10.19
N CYS A 233 -10.60 1.00 10.84
CA CYS A 233 -10.44 1.13 12.28
C CYS A 233 -11.28 0.11 13.06
N TYR A 234 -12.52 -0.13 12.62
CA TYR A 234 -13.42 -1.13 13.20
C TYR A 234 -12.84 -2.54 13.10
N THR A 235 -12.46 -3.00 11.91
CA THR A 235 -12.00 -4.38 11.71
C THR A 235 -10.68 -4.66 12.44
N PHE A 236 -9.77 -3.68 12.48
CA PHE A 236 -8.52 -3.81 13.24
C PHE A 236 -8.74 -3.89 14.76
N ASP A 237 -9.63 -3.06 15.32
CA ASP A 237 -9.98 -3.15 16.74
C ASP A 237 -10.69 -4.48 17.07
N VAL A 238 -11.61 -4.93 16.21
CA VAL A 238 -12.26 -6.25 16.35
C VAL A 238 -11.24 -7.38 16.38
N MET A 239 -10.32 -7.41 15.40
CA MET A 239 -9.31 -8.46 15.32
C MET A 239 -8.26 -8.37 16.43
N GLY A 240 -7.88 -7.17 16.87
CA GLY A 240 -7.03 -6.98 18.05
C GLY A 240 -7.62 -7.64 19.30
N HIS A 241 -8.93 -7.50 19.50
CA HIS A 241 -9.66 -8.16 20.58
C HIS A 241 -9.79 -9.67 20.39
N ILE A 242 -10.23 -10.15 19.22
CA ILE A 242 -10.44 -11.58 18.97
C ILE A 242 -9.13 -12.37 19.08
N VAL A 243 -8.03 -11.76 18.63
CA VAL A 243 -6.75 -12.45 18.54
C VAL A 243 -5.98 -12.37 19.84
N LEU A 244 -5.77 -11.16 20.37
CA LEU A 244 -4.92 -10.91 21.53
C LEU A 244 -5.70 -10.52 22.79
N GLY A 245 -6.99 -10.20 22.68
CA GLY A 245 -7.74 -9.56 23.76
C GLY A 245 -7.33 -8.11 23.99
N ALA A 246 -6.73 -7.45 23.00
CA ALA A 246 -6.16 -6.11 23.12
C ALA A 246 -7.04 -5.03 22.45
N GLU A 247 -7.10 -3.85 23.07
CA GLU A 247 -7.67 -2.64 22.45
C GLU A 247 -6.55 -1.89 21.69
N LEU A 248 -6.67 -1.72 20.37
CA LEU A 248 -5.77 -0.84 19.62
C LEU A 248 -6.23 0.63 19.70
N GLY A 249 -7.53 0.86 19.90
CA GLY A 249 -8.12 2.17 20.15
C GLY A 249 -8.32 3.01 18.88
N MET A 250 -8.25 2.37 17.71
CA MET A 250 -8.36 3.04 16.41
C MET A 250 -9.78 3.56 16.18
N LEU A 251 -10.79 2.78 16.56
CA LEU A 251 -12.19 3.15 16.38
C LEU A 251 -12.61 4.30 17.31
N LYS A 252 -12.04 4.39 18.51
CA LYS A 252 -12.32 5.50 19.44
C LYS A 252 -11.81 6.84 18.90
N THR A 253 -10.68 6.83 18.22
CA THR A 253 -9.99 8.03 17.72
C THR A 253 -10.34 8.35 16.26
N GLY A 254 -10.91 7.40 15.53
CA GLY A 254 -11.07 7.49 14.08
C GLY A 254 -9.74 7.52 13.33
N LYS A 255 -8.63 7.12 13.97
CA LYS A 255 -7.28 7.19 13.40
C LYS A 255 -6.57 5.86 13.54
N LYS A 256 -5.91 5.42 12.48
CA LYS A 256 -5.01 4.27 12.52
C LYS A 256 -3.82 4.55 13.43
N ILE A 257 -3.31 3.52 14.11
CA ILE A 257 -2.07 3.65 14.88
C ILE A 257 -0.89 3.93 13.93
N PRO A 258 0.13 4.70 14.37
CA PRO A 258 1.27 5.06 13.52
C PRO A 258 1.95 3.86 12.85
N GLU A 259 2.05 2.74 13.56
CA GLU A 259 2.66 1.52 13.04
C GLU A 259 1.92 0.91 11.84
N LEU A 260 0.58 1.10 11.76
CA LEU A 260 -0.21 0.67 10.59
C LEU A 260 -0.11 1.68 9.45
N GLN A 261 -0.07 2.98 9.75
CA GLN A 261 0.05 4.02 8.73
C GLN A 261 1.32 3.85 7.89
N VAL A 262 2.46 3.50 8.52
CA VAL A 262 3.71 3.20 7.82
C VAL A 262 3.56 2.00 6.86
N ILE A 263 2.77 1.00 7.24
CA ILE A 263 2.52 -0.15 6.35
C ILE A 263 1.65 0.28 5.18
N ASP A 264 0.58 1.04 5.43
CA ASP A 264 -0.32 1.56 4.39
C ASP A 264 0.42 2.41 3.34
N GLU A 265 1.30 3.31 3.79
CA GLU A 265 2.17 4.12 2.92
C GLU A 265 3.14 3.25 2.10
N GLY A 266 3.58 2.12 2.67
CA GLY A 266 4.53 1.18 2.07
C GLY A 266 3.91 0.08 1.20
N GLN A 267 2.58 -0.08 1.14
CA GLN A 267 1.92 -1.25 0.55
C GLN A 267 2.32 -1.51 -0.91
N ARG A 268 2.47 -0.46 -1.72
CA ARG A 268 2.88 -0.60 -3.14
C ARG A 268 4.29 -1.17 -3.26
N TYR A 269 5.23 -0.74 -2.41
CA TYR A 269 6.58 -1.29 -2.39
C TYR A 269 6.59 -2.75 -1.93
N ILE A 270 5.78 -3.08 -0.93
CA ILE A 270 5.61 -4.46 -0.45
C ILE A 270 5.04 -5.35 -1.56
N ALA A 271 4.03 -4.88 -2.31
CA ALA A 271 3.44 -5.61 -3.43
C ALA A 271 4.47 -5.88 -4.53
N VAL A 272 5.25 -4.87 -4.92
CA VAL A 272 6.34 -5.01 -5.91
C VAL A 272 7.38 -6.01 -5.42
N ALA A 273 7.82 -5.91 -4.16
CA ALA A 273 8.76 -6.86 -3.55
C ALA A 273 8.18 -8.29 -3.55
N GLY A 274 6.87 -8.43 -3.34
CA GLY A 274 6.14 -9.70 -3.40
C GLY A 274 6.14 -10.37 -4.77
N THR A 275 6.32 -9.60 -5.86
CA THR A 275 6.52 -10.18 -7.20
C THR A 275 7.87 -10.89 -7.35
N MET A 276 8.80 -10.68 -6.41
CA MET A 276 10.14 -11.25 -6.39
C MET A 276 10.37 -11.97 -5.05
N PRO A 277 9.84 -13.20 -4.84
CA PRO A 277 9.84 -13.87 -3.53
C PRO A 277 11.21 -14.04 -2.86
N TRP A 278 12.29 -13.97 -3.64
CA TRP A 278 13.67 -14.07 -3.17
C TRP A 278 14.21 -12.78 -2.53
N PHE A 279 13.60 -11.63 -2.82
CA PHE A 279 14.09 -10.32 -2.38
C PHE A 279 13.70 -9.97 -0.94
N PRO A 280 12.45 -10.18 -0.46
CA PRO A 280 12.09 -9.87 0.93
C PRO A 280 12.92 -10.63 1.99
N PRO A 281 13.18 -11.95 1.88
CA PRO A 281 14.01 -12.66 2.86
C PRO A 281 15.45 -12.13 2.92
N LEU A 282 15.98 -11.65 1.78
CA LEU A 282 17.30 -11.05 1.70
C LEU A 282 17.37 -9.75 2.50
N MET A 283 16.37 -8.89 2.38
CA MET A 283 16.27 -7.63 3.12
C MET A 283 16.02 -7.88 4.61
N LEU A 284 15.07 -8.75 4.95
CA LEU A 284 14.70 -9.05 6.33
C LEU A 284 15.81 -9.78 7.12
N GLY A 285 16.81 -10.34 6.44
CA GLY A 285 18.01 -10.91 7.08
C GLY A 285 18.99 -9.87 7.62
N ILE A 286 18.86 -8.59 7.27
CA ILE A 286 19.72 -7.51 7.77
C ILE A 286 19.26 -7.11 9.19
N PRO A 287 20.15 -7.16 10.21
CA PRO A 287 19.78 -6.80 11.58
C PRO A 287 19.15 -5.40 11.68
N GLY A 288 18.04 -5.30 12.42
CA GLY A 288 17.30 -4.04 12.62
C GLY A 288 16.36 -3.66 11.46
N LEU A 289 16.64 -4.09 10.22
CA LEU A 289 15.83 -3.70 9.06
C LEU A 289 14.39 -4.23 9.12
N SER A 290 14.18 -5.43 9.69
CA SER A 290 12.82 -5.97 9.87
C SER A 290 11.93 -5.10 10.78
N ALA A 291 12.50 -4.39 11.76
CA ALA A 291 11.72 -3.54 12.66
C ALA A 291 11.31 -2.23 11.97
N ILE A 292 12.16 -1.72 11.07
CA ILE A 292 11.89 -0.53 10.26
C ILE A 292 10.85 -0.85 9.18
N LEU A 293 10.96 -2.00 8.52
CA LEU A 293 10.08 -2.38 7.41
C LEU A 293 8.70 -2.91 7.86
N ASN A 294 8.53 -3.34 9.11
CA ASN A 294 7.26 -3.84 9.61
C ASN A 294 7.04 -3.47 11.09
N PRO A 295 6.77 -2.19 11.39
CA PRO A 295 6.58 -1.72 12.76
C PRO A 295 5.34 -2.33 13.43
N PHE A 296 4.27 -2.62 12.66
CA PHE A 296 3.06 -3.24 13.21
C PHE A 296 3.31 -4.66 13.76
N ARG A 297 4.14 -5.46 13.08
CA ARG A 297 4.59 -6.76 13.59
C ARG A 297 5.22 -6.62 14.98
N HIS A 298 6.09 -5.63 15.15
CA HIS A 298 6.74 -5.38 16.44
C HIS A 298 5.76 -4.91 17.51
N HIS A 299 4.79 -4.06 17.16
CA HIS A 299 3.71 -3.63 18.05
C HIS A 299 2.92 -4.84 18.57
N CYS A 300 2.48 -5.74 17.68
CA CYS A 300 1.78 -6.96 18.04
C CYS A 300 2.64 -7.92 18.89
N HIS A 301 3.95 -7.99 18.66
CA HIS A 301 4.86 -8.78 19.51
C HIS A 301 4.89 -8.25 20.95
N LYS A 302 4.89 -6.93 21.15
CA LYS A 302 4.81 -6.33 22.50
C LYS A 302 3.48 -6.64 23.20
N LEU A 303 2.36 -6.55 22.47
CA LEU A 303 1.04 -6.91 23.01
C LEU A 303 0.99 -8.39 23.41
N PHE A 304 1.58 -9.27 22.60
CA PHE A 304 1.75 -10.68 22.97
C PHE A 304 2.59 -10.84 24.24
N ASP A 305 3.72 -10.17 24.36
CA ASP A 305 4.60 -10.30 25.53
C ASP A 305 3.90 -9.87 26.82
N ALA A 306 3.16 -8.76 26.78
CA ALA A 306 2.34 -8.32 27.89
C ALA A 306 1.27 -9.35 28.26
N LYS A 307 0.60 -9.93 27.26
CA LYS A 307 -0.40 -10.99 27.45
C LYS A 307 0.21 -12.26 28.06
N ARG A 308 1.32 -12.74 27.50
CA ARG A 308 2.02 -13.95 27.96
C ARG A 308 2.47 -13.81 29.41
N ALA A 309 2.90 -12.62 29.83
CA ALA A 309 3.26 -12.32 31.21
C ALA A 309 2.06 -12.25 32.17
N ALA A 310 0.90 -11.79 31.69
CA ALA A 310 -0.32 -11.64 32.51
C ALA A 310 -1.17 -12.93 32.60
N MET A 311 -1.03 -13.86 31.64
CA MET A 311 -1.86 -15.06 31.55
C MET A 311 -1.42 -16.15 32.54
N THR A 312 -2.34 -16.57 33.40
CA THR A 312 -2.13 -17.72 34.29
C THR A 312 -2.32 -19.04 33.53
N LYS A 313 -1.38 -19.98 33.70
CA LYS A 313 -1.47 -21.32 33.12
C LYS A 313 -2.75 -22.03 33.56
N GLY A 314 -3.49 -22.61 32.60
CA GLY A 314 -4.75 -23.31 32.85
C GLY A 314 -6.00 -22.41 32.90
N SER A 315 -5.86 -21.10 32.69
CA SER A 315 -7.01 -20.21 32.52
C SER A 315 -7.84 -20.57 31.28
N GLU A 316 -9.15 -20.30 31.34
CA GLU A 316 -10.04 -20.47 30.20
C GLU A 316 -9.64 -19.52 29.05
N PRO A 317 -9.41 -20.04 27.83
CA PRO A 317 -8.98 -19.21 26.71
C PRO A 317 -10.11 -18.31 26.20
N LYS A 318 -9.86 -17.00 26.14
CA LYS A 318 -10.87 -15.98 25.74
C LYS A 318 -10.66 -15.39 24.35
N ASP A 319 -9.52 -15.68 23.72
CA ASP A 319 -9.08 -15.17 22.42
C ASP A 319 -8.20 -16.22 21.75
N ILE A 320 -7.98 -16.08 20.44
CA ILE A 320 -7.27 -17.07 19.61
C ILE A 320 -5.89 -17.40 20.19
N ILE A 321 -5.12 -16.40 20.60
CA ILE A 321 -3.76 -16.61 21.09
C ILE A 321 -3.75 -17.35 22.43
N SER A 322 -4.75 -17.14 23.29
CA SER A 322 -4.90 -17.92 24.53
C SER A 322 -5.07 -19.41 24.25
N TRP A 323 -5.81 -19.79 23.20
CA TRP A 323 -5.91 -21.20 22.77
C TRP A 323 -4.56 -21.76 22.34
N LEU A 324 -3.79 -21.00 21.55
CA LEU A 324 -2.47 -21.44 21.06
C LEU A 324 -1.44 -21.54 22.19
N ILE A 325 -1.45 -20.59 23.13
CA ILE A 325 -0.63 -20.62 24.35
C ILE A 325 -0.96 -21.87 25.17
N GLN A 326 -2.25 -22.13 25.42
CA GLN A 326 -2.67 -23.29 26.19
C GLN A 326 -2.25 -24.61 25.53
N ALA A 327 -2.43 -24.72 24.21
CA ALA A 327 -1.97 -25.89 23.46
C ALA A 327 -0.45 -26.09 23.58
N GLN A 328 0.34 -25.01 23.52
CA GLN A 328 1.79 -25.07 23.70
C GLN A 328 2.17 -25.48 25.13
N ASP A 329 1.55 -24.88 26.15
CA ASP A 329 1.82 -25.17 27.57
C ASP A 329 1.44 -26.60 27.99
N ASN A 330 0.51 -27.21 27.25
CA ASN A 330 0.08 -28.60 27.40
C ASN A 330 0.93 -29.58 26.57
N GLY A 331 1.90 -29.10 25.80
CA GLY A 331 2.76 -29.93 24.95
C GLY A 331 2.03 -30.53 23.75
N ASP A 332 0.95 -29.90 23.26
CA ASP A 332 0.21 -30.40 22.12
C ASP A 332 1.11 -30.44 20.87
N PRO A 333 1.21 -31.59 20.18
CA PRO A 333 2.07 -31.70 19.01
C PRO A 333 1.73 -30.73 17.87
N GLY A 334 0.47 -30.28 17.78
CA GLY A 334 -0.03 -29.31 16.80
C GLY A 334 0.09 -27.85 17.25
N ALA A 335 0.56 -27.56 18.46
CA ALA A 335 0.81 -26.18 18.88
C ALA A 335 1.96 -25.55 18.09
N PRO A 336 1.99 -24.20 17.98
CA PRO A 336 3.19 -23.50 17.52
C PRO A 336 4.40 -23.85 18.42
N PRO A 337 5.56 -24.21 17.83
CA PRO A 337 6.66 -24.80 18.59
C PRO A 337 7.42 -23.80 19.47
N THR A 338 7.26 -22.50 19.24
CA THR A 338 7.96 -21.43 19.96
C THR A 338 7.03 -20.23 20.19
N ASP A 339 7.29 -19.42 21.22
CA ASP A 339 6.59 -18.15 21.42
C ASP A 339 6.76 -17.21 20.23
N GLN A 340 7.91 -17.26 19.56
CA GLN A 340 8.12 -16.50 18.32
C GLN A 340 7.14 -16.91 17.22
N ALA A 341 6.83 -18.21 17.09
CA ALA A 341 5.82 -18.67 16.14
C ALA A 341 4.41 -18.21 16.51
N ILE A 342 4.07 -18.10 17.80
CA ILE A 342 2.79 -17.56 18.27
C ILE A 342 2.70 -16.05 18.02
N LYS A 343 3.77 -15.31 18.32
CA LYS A 343 3.91 -13.89 18.00
C LYS A 343 3.71 -13.62 16.52
N ASP A 344 4.29 -14.46 15.66
CA ASP A 344 4.16 -14.35 14.22
C ASP A 344 2.79 -14.77 13.69
N ASP A 345 2.15 -15.74 14.34
CA ASP A 345 0.74 -16.07 14.12
C ASP A 345 -0.18 -14.88 14.48
N ALA A 346 0.07 -14.19 15.61
CA ALA A 346 -0.76 -13.11 16.14
C ALA A 346 -0.81 -11.88 15.21
N TRP A 347 0.33 -11.30 14.84
CA TRP A 347 0.32 -10.13 13.94
C TRP A 347 -0.27 -10.48 12.58
N PHE A 348 0.05 -11.68 12.05
CA PHE A 348 -0.36 -12.09 10.73
C PHE A 348 -1.87 -12.23 10.66
N ILE A 349 -2.51 -12.87 11.65
CA ILE A 349 -3.95 -13.02 11.64
C ILE A 349 -4.69 -11.71 11.88
N ILE A 350 -4.14 -10.80 12.70
CA ILE A 350 -4.76 -9.47 12.89
C ILE A 350 -4.77 -8.74 11.55
N ALA A 351 -3.63 -8.67 10.85
CA ALA A 351 -3.56 -8.04 9.54
C ALA A 351 -4.47 -8.74 8.50
N ALA A 352 -4.33 -10.06 8.35
CA ALA A 352 -5.06 -10.83 7.34
C ALA A 352 -6.58 -10.81 7.56
N GLY A 353 -7.05 -10.90 8.81
CA GLY A 353 -8.48 -10.82 9.11
C GLY A 353 -9.04 -9.40 8.94
N SER A 354 -8.28 -8.38 9.34
CA SER A 354 -8.75 -6.99 9.27
C SER A 354 -8.86 -6.50 7.84
N ASP A 355 -7.77 -6.60 7.04
CA ASP A 355 -7.73 -6.03 5.69
C ASP A 355 -8.75 -6.70 4.74
N THR A 356 -8.91 -8.03 4.86
CA THR A 356 -9.82 -8.78 4.00
C THR A 356 -11.30 -8.53 4.35
N THR A 357 -11.65 -8.45 5.64
CA THR A 357 -13.02 -8.08 6.03
C THR A 357 -13.31 -6.61 5.72
N ALA A 358 -12.35 -5.71 5.94
CA ALA A 358 -12.53 -4.28 5.64
C ALA A 358 -12.82 -4.06 4.16
N SER A 359 -12.01 -4.63 3.26
CA SER A 359 -12.23 -4.53 1.82
C SER A 359 -13.61 -5.08 1.41
N ALA A 360 -14.05 -6.20 1.97
CA ALA A 360 -15.38 -6.75 1.70
C ALA A 360 -16.50 -5.80 2.17
N LEU A 361 -16.41 -5.30 3.41
CA LEU A 361 -17.41 -4.39 3.98
C LEU A 361 -17.48 -3.05 3.25
N ILE A 362 -16.35 -2.45 2.91
CA ILE A 362 -16.29 -1.18 2.19
C ILE A 362 -16.95 -1.32 0.81
N ASN A 363 -16.64 -2.38 0.06
CA ASN A 363 -17.27 -2.63 -1.23
C ASN A 363 -18.77 -2.94 -1.09
N ALA A 364 -19.19 -3.67 -0.05
CA ALA A 364 -20.60 -3.93 0.20
C ALA A 364 -21.36 -2.62 0.47
N VAL A 365 -20.80 -1.73 1.30
CA VAL A 365 -21.38 -0.41 1.57
C VAL A 365 -21.45 0.42 0.28
N TYR A 366 -20.40 0.44 -0.53
CA TYR A 366 -20.40 1.12 -1.84
C TYR A 366 -21.50 0.59 -2.77
N TYR A 367 -21.66 -0.73 -2.91
CA TYR A 367 -22.70 -1.29 -3.75
C TYR A 367 -24.11 -0.98 -3.22
N LEU A 368 -24.32 -1.05 -1.90
CA LEU A 368 -25.60 -0.68 -1.30
C LEU A 368 -25.93 0.82 -1.48
N ALA A 369 -24.93 1.70 -1.38
CA ALA A 369 -25.10 3.14 -1.61
C ALA A 369 -25.45 3.47 -3.07
N THR A 370 -24.94 2.68 -4.01
CA THR A 370 -25.16 2.87 -5.46
C THR A 370 -26.36 2.12 -6.01
N HIS A 371 -26.91 1.17 -5.25
CA HIS A 371 -28.07 0.34 -5.61
C HIS A 371 -29.17 0.45 -4.54
N PRO A 372 -29.90 1.58 -4.49
CA PRO A 372 -30.89 1.85 -3.43
C PRO A 372 -32.00 0.78 -3.35
N GLY A 373 -32.36 0.13 -4.45
CA GLY A 373 -33.31 -0.99 -4.46
C GLY A 373 -32.81 -2.19 -3.64
N ALA A 374 -31.53 -2.56 -3.81
CA ALA A 374 -30.92 -3.65 -3.05
C ALA A 374 -30.79 -3.26 -1.57
N GLN A 375 -30.44 -2.01 -1.27
CA GLN A 375 -30.39 -1.51 0.11
C GLN A 375 -31.76 -1.56 0.79
N ALA A 376 -32.81 -1.10 0.13
CA ALA A 376 -34.17 -1.12 0.67
C ALA A 376 -34.70 -2.55 0.89
N GLN A 377 -34.31 -3.51 0.05
CA GLN A 377 -34.64 -4.91 0.27
C GLN A 377 -33.89 -5.51 1.47
N LEU A 378 -32.60 -5.21 1.61
CA LEU A 378 -31.82 -5.65 2.76
C LEU A 378 -32.33 -5.03 4.07
N GLN A 379 -32.65 -3.74 4.05
CA GLN A 379 -33.20 -3.04 5.21
C GLN A 379 -34.51 -3.68 5.67
N ARG A 380 -35.44 -3.98 4.75
CA ARG A 380 -36.69 -4.70 5.08
C ARG A 380 -36.43 -6.06 5.76
N GLU A 381 -35.52 -6.86 5.22
CA GLU A 381 -35.17 -8.17 5.81
C GLU A 381 -34.59 -8.02 7.24
N ILE A 382 -33.79 -6.98 7.47
CA ILE A 382 -33.21 -6.69 8.79
C ILE A 382 -34.29 -6.20 9.76
N ASP A 383 -35.14 -5.26 9.35
CA ASP A 383 -36.21 -4.68 10.18
C ASP A 383 -37.22 -5.74 10.63
N GLU A 384 -37.58 -6.66 9.72
CA GLU A 384 -38.46 -7.80 10.04
C GLU A 384 -37.83 -8.76 11.07
N ARG A 385 -36.50 -8.93 11.02
CA ARG A 385 -35.78 -9.81 11.93
C ARG A 385 -35.45 -9.16 13.27
N LEU A 386 -35.29 -7.83 13.29
CA LEU A 386 -34.87 -7.03 14.44
C LEU A 386 -35.96 -5.98 14.79
N PRO A 387 -37.13 -6.40 15.33
CA PRO A 387 -38.22 -5.47 15.65
C PRO A 387 -37.86 -4.46 16.76
N GLU A 388 -36.85 -4.76 17.57
CA GLU A 388 -36.30 -3.87 18.61
C GLU A 388 -35.17 -2.96 18.08
N GLY A 389 -34.94 -2.95 16.76
CA GLY A 389 -33.82 -2.26 16.13
C GLY A 389 -32.48 -2.85 16.55
N ILE A 390 -31.46 -2.00 16.62
CA ILE A 390 -30.08 -2.46 16.86
C ILE A 390 -29.84 -3.08 18.24
N GLU A 391 -30.67 -2.79 19.25
CA GLU A 391 -30.52 -3.40 20.57
C GLU A 391 -30.76 -4.91 20.53
N GLY A 392 -31.55 -5.39 19.57
CA GLY A 392 -31.76 -6.81 19.29
C GLY A 392 -30.65 -7.45 18.44
N LEU A 393 -29.63 -6.70 18.00
CA LEU A 393 -28.59 -7.24 17.13
C LEU A 393 -27.74 -8.27 17.86
N SER A 394 -27.78 -9.50 17.36
CA SER A 394 -26.88 -10.59 17.74
C SER A 394 -26.50 -11.39 16.49
N TYR A 395 -25.39 -12.13 16.56
CA TYR A 395 -24.97 -12.97 15.44
C TYR A 395 -26.04 -14.04 15.15
N GLU A 396 -26.64 -14.60 16.19
CA GLU A 396 -27.70 -15.60 16.09
C GLU A 396 -28.94 -15.08 15.35
N ASN A 397 -29.26 -13.78 15.48
CA ASN A 397 -30.39 -13.19 14.78
C ASN A 397 -30.12 -12.98 13.28
N VAL A 398 -28.86 -12.68 12.89
CA VAL A 398 -28.52 -12.29 11.52
C VAL A 398 -27.79 -13.35 10.69
N LYS A 399 -27.32 -14.44 11.32
CA LYS A 399 -26.50 -15.47 10.65
C LYS A 399 -27.20 -16.20 9.51
N ASP A 400 -28.53 -16.31 9.57
CA ASP A 400 -29.35 -17.09 8.64
C ASP A 400 -30.21 -16.21 7.70
N LEU A 401 -29.91 -14.91 7.63
CA LEU A 401 -30.61 -14.00 6.72
C LEU A 401 -30.18 -14.23 5.26
N PRO A 402 -31.11 -14.66 4.38
CA PRO A 402 -30.77 -15.07 3.02
C PRO A 402 -30.32 -13.89 2.14
N TYR A 403 -31.00 -12.74 2.20
CA TYR A 403 -30.67 -11.61 1.35
C TYR A 403 -29.41 -10.88 1.82
N LEU A 404 -29.19 -10.75 3.13
CA LEU A 404 -27.90 -10.32 3.70
C LEU A 404 -26.74 -11.20 3.22
N THR A 405 -26.94 -12.53 3.25
CA THR A 405 -25.93 -13.48 2.75
C THR A 405 -25.72 -13.32 1.24
N ALA A 406 -26.78 -13.07 0.47
CA ALA A 406 -26.71 -12.81 -0.96
C ALA A 406 -25.94 -11.51 -1.29
N VAL A 407 -26.16 -10.43 -0.54
CA VAL A 407 -25.43 -9.15 -0.68
C VAL A 407 -23.94 -9.34 -0.42
N ILE A 408 -23.57 -10.06 0.66
CA ILE A 408 -22.18 -10.36 0.97
C ILE A 408 -21.55 -11.22 -0.13
N ASN A 409 -22.25 -12.29 -0.57
CA ASN A 409 -21.74 -13.17 -1.61
C ASN A 409 -21.56 -12.44 -2.94
N GLU A 410 -22.51 -11.58 -3.33
CA GLU A 410 -22.41 -10.82 -4.58
C GLU A 410 -21.30 -9.78 -4.53
N THR A 411 -21.10 -9.14 -3.37
CA THR A 411 -19.95 -8.26 -3.14
C THR A 411 -18.64 -9.03 -3.33
N LEU A 412 -18.48 -10.17 -2.65
CA LEU A 412 -17.28 -11.00 -2.73
C LEU A 412 -17.08 -11.65 -4.11
N ARG A 413 -18.15 -11.77 -4.91
CA ARG A 413 -18.09 -12.25 -6.29
C ARG A 413 -17.46 -11.21 -7.19
N LEU A 414 -17.97 -9.98 -7.14
CA LEU A 414 -17.48 -8.85 -7.96
C LEU A 414 -16.14 -8.29 -7.48
N LYS A 415 -15.93 -8.27 -6.16
CA LYS A 415 -14.78 -7.67 -5.46
C LYS A 415 -14.22 -8.66 -4.41
N PRO A 416 -13.61 -9.78 -4.85
CA PRO A 416 -12.97 -10.70 -3.93
C PRO A 416 -11.78 -10.03 -3.24
N SER A 417 -11.63 -10.21 -1.93
CA SER A 417 -10.53 -9.62 -1.17
C SER A 417 -9.14 -10.11 -1.60
N VAL A 418 -9.04 -11.23 -2.33
CA VAL A 418 -7.82 -11.72 -2.98
C VAL A 418 -8.11 -11.87 -4.48
N LEU A 419 -7.58 -10.95 -5.26
CA LEU A 419 -7.97 -10.72 -6.66
C LEU A 419 -7.32 -11.72 -7.64
N ASP A 420 -5.99 -11.78 -7.67
CA ASP A 420 -5.19 -12.63 -8.58
C ASP A 420 -5.26 -14.14 -8.28
N GLY A 421 -5.78 -14.52 -7.12
CA GLY A 421 -5.87 -15.90 -6.65
C GLY A 421 -4.63 -16.41 -5.93
N LEU A 422 -4.78 -17.56 -5.26
CA LEU A 422 -3.75 -18.09 -4.37
C LEU A 422 -2.78 -19.00 -5.12
N VAL A 423 -1.49 -18.66 -5.11
CA VAL A 423 -0.47 -19.45 -5.83
C VAL A 423 -0.22 -20.82 -5.19
N ARG A 424 -0.18 -21.86 -6.02
CA ARG A 424 0.14 -23.24 -5.64
C ARG A 424 1.23 -23.80 -6.56
N VAL A 425 1.83 -24.91 -6.20
CA VAL A 425 2.80 -25.65 -7.02
C VAL A 425 2.24 -27.02 -7.34
N THR A 426 2.20 -27.37 -8.62
CA THR A 426 1.80 -28.70 -9.09
C THR A 426 2.75 -29.76 -8.55
N PRO A 427 2.26 -30.98 -8.23
CA PRO A 427 3.12 -32.04 -7.74
C PRO A 427 4.08 -32.52 -8.85
N PRO A 428 5.19 -33.21 -8.53
CA PRO A 428 6.23 -33.57 -9.50
C PRO A 428 5.74 -34.35 -10.72
N GLN A 429 4.70 -35.19 -10.53
CA GLN A 429 4.06 -35.96 -11.61
C GLN A 429 3.12 -35.14 -12.52
N GLY A 430 2.96 -33.84 -12.29
CA GLY A 430 1.99 -32.99 -12.99
C GLY A 430 0.59 -33.01 -12.38
N LEU A 431 -0.30 -32.20 -12.95
CA LEU A 431 -1.67 -32.02 -12.48
C LEU A 431 -2.63 -32.14 -13.66
N LYS A 432 -3.49 -33.16 -13.64
CA LYS A 432 -4.65 -33.22 -14.55
C LYS A 432 -5.73 -32.27 -14.03
N VAL A 433 -6.08 -31.25 -14.80
CA VAL A 433 -7.11 -30.27 -14.46
C VAL A 433 -8.49 -30.73 -14.94
N ASP A 434 -8.56 -31.17 -16.20
CA ASP A 434 -9.73 -31.77 -16.83
C ASP A 434 -9.27 -32.78 -17.91
N GLU A 435 -10.16 -33.19 -18.81
CA GLU A 435 -9.83 -34.13 -19.88
C GLU A 435 -8.83 -33.57 -20.89
N ASP A 436 -8.90 -32.25 -21.14
CA ASP A 436 -8.12 -31.58 -22.19
C ASP A 436 -6.88 -30.87 -21.65
N LEU A 437 -6.80 -30.64 -20.34
CA LEU A 437 -5.71 -29.88 -19.71
C LEU A 437 -4.93 -30.71 -18.69
N HIS A 438 -3.66 -30.94 -19.03
CA HIS A 438 -2.65 -31.48 -18.12
C HIS A 438 -1.50 -30.49 -17.94
N LEU A 439 -1.26 -30.05 -16.70
CA LEU A 439 -0.18 -29.14 -16.34
C LEU A 439 1.06 -29.95 -15.92
N PRO A 440 2.26 -29.58 -16.39
CA PRO A 440 3.47 -30.30 -16.00
C PRO A 440 3.77 -30.10 -14.51
N GLY A 441 4.55 -31.01 -13.95
CA GLY A 441 4.94 -30.96 -12.55
C GLY A 441 5.84 -29.77 -12.23
N ASP A 442 5.92 -29.43 -10.95
CA ASP A 442 6.72 -28.31 -10.46
C ASP A 442 6.43 -27.03 -11.25
N VAL A 443 5.17 -26.60 -11.33
CA VAL A 443 4.77 -25.32 -11.93
C VAL A 443 3.94 -24.52 -10.95
N VAL A 444 4.15 -23.21 -10.90
CA VAL A 444 3.32 -22.31 -10.10
C VAL A 444 2.00 -22.09 -10.83
N VAL A 445 0.89 -22.35 -10.17
CA VAL A 445 -0.45 -22.28 -10.74
C VAL A 445 -1.39 -21.50 -9.82
N SER A 446 -2.32 -20.75 -10.41
CA SER A 446 -3.42 -20.09 -9.71
C SER A 446 -4.67 -20.04 -10.58
N VAL A 447 -5.84 -19.88 -9.93
CA VAL A 447 -7.08 -19.48 -10.60
C VAL A 447 -7.27 -17.99 -10.33
N PRO A 448 -7.44 -17.13 -11.35
CA PRO A 448 -7.62 -15.69 -11.16
C PRO A 448 -9.02 -15.42 -10.60
N THR A 449 -9.13 -15.25 -9.28
CA THR A 449 -10.42 -15.13 -8.57
C THR A 449 -11.30 -14.04 -9.15
N PHE A 450 -10.74 -12.85 -9.40
CA PHE A 450 -11.46 -11.73 -9.98
C PHE A 450 -12.03 -12.06 -11.36
N ALA A 451 -11.24 -12.69 -12.23
CA ALA A 451 -11.67 -13.00 -13.59
C ALA A 451 -12.70 -14.14 -13.61
N ILE A 452 -12.46 -15.25 -12.89
CA ILE A 452 -13.37 -16.42 -12.94
C ILE A 452 -14.73 -16.14 -12.29
N GLN A 453 -14.78 -15.29 -11.27
CA GLN A 453 -16.03 -14.91 -10.60
C GLN A 453 -16.84 -13.87 -11.40
N ARG A 454 -16.25 -13.30 -12.47
CA ARG A 454 -16.86 -12.34 -13.40
C ARG A 454 -16.88 -12.85 -14.84
N ASP A 455 -16.69 -14.15 -15.03
CA ASP A 455 -16.69 -14.76 -16.35
C ASP A 455 -18.13 -15.06 -16.79
N GLY A 456 -18.54 -14.44 -17.90
CA GLY A 456 -19.89 -14.55 -18.47
C GLY A 456 -20.31 -15.97 -18.85
N ARG A 457 -19.37 -16.93 -18.95
CA ARG A 457 -19.69 -18.35 -19.17
C ARG A 457 -20.35 -19.00 -17.96
N TYR A 458 -20.10 -18.48 -16.76
CA TYR A 458 -20.62 -19.03 -15.52
C TYR A 458 -21.60 -18.08 -14.82
N TRP A 459 -21.53 -16.78 -15.11
CA TRP A 459 -22.34 -15.76 -14.46
C TRP A 459 -23.09 -14.92 -15.49
N GLU A 460 -24.41 -15.02 -15.52
CA GLU A 460 -25.26 -14.11 -16.30
C GLU A 460 -25.11 -12.67 -15.79
N ASP A 461 -24.96 -11.69 -16.68
CA ASP A 461 -24.68 -10.28 -16.33
C ASP A 461 -23.54 -10.17 -15.31
N ALA A 462 -22.42 -10.83 -15.61
CA ALA A 462 -21.34 -11.10 -14.66
C ALA A 462 -20.78 -9.85 -13.97
N ASP A 463 -20.82 -8.68 -14.61
CA ASP A 463 -20.27 -7.45 -14.07
C ASP A 463 -21.30 -6.63 -13.25
N GLN A 464 -22.57 -7.02 -13.22
CA GLN A 464 -23.65 -6.33 -12.50
C GLN A 464 -23.75 -6.80 -11.05
N PHE A 465 -24.01 -5.86 -10.12
CA PHE A 465 -24.32 -6.17 -8.72
C PHE A 465 -25.79 -6.57 -8.61
N ARG A 466 -26.04 -7.88 -8.54
CA ARG A 466 -27.39 -8.47 -8.50
C ARG A 466 -27.50 -9.55 -7.42
N PRO A 467 -27.69 -9.19 -6.13
CA PRO A 467 -27.82 -10.15 -5.03
C PRO A 467 -28.91 -11.22 -5.26
N GLU A 468 -29.99 -10.87 -5.96
CA GLU A 468 -31.13 -11.74 -6.24
C GLU A 468 -30.74 -13.02 -7.01
N ARG A 469 -29.60 -13.01 -7.73
CA ARG A 469 -29.11 -14.20 -8.44
C ARG A 469 -28.88 -15.38 -7.50
N TRP A 470 -28.51 -15.13 -6.26
CA TRP A 470 -28.19 -16.18 -5.28
C TRP A 470 -29.42 -17.01 -4.88
N ALA A 471 -30.62 -16.45 -5.00
CA ALA A 471 -31.87 -17.20 -4.80
C ALA A 471 -32.18 -18.15 -5.96
N SER A 472 -31.71 -17.84 -7.18
CA SER A 472 -31.97 -18.64 -8.39
C SER A 472 -30.96 -19.77 -8.64
N ILE A 473 -29.84 -19.79 -7.90
CA ILE A 473 -28.80 -20.81 -8.08
C ILE A 473 -29.17 -22.05 -7.26
N GLU A 474 -29.59 -23.13 -7.92
CA GLU A 474 -29.93 -24.39 -7.26
C GLU A 474 -28.75 -25.00 -6.48
N ASN A 475 -27.54 -24.94 -7.06
CA ASN A 475 -26.34 -25.50 -6.44
C ASN A 475 -25.15 -24.53 -6.46
N PRO A 476 -25.04 -23.63 -5.45
CA PRO A 476 -23.95 -22.67 -5.35
C PRO A 476 -22.55 -23.31 -5.27
N ALA A 477 -22.44 -24.58 -4.84
CA ALA A 477 -21.15 -25.26 -4.74
C ALA A 477 -20.52 -25.58 -6.12
N ASN A 478 -21.36 -25.70 -7.15
CA ASN A 478 -20.94 -25.92 -8.54
C ASN A 478 -20.52 -24.64 -9.25
N MET A 479 -20.90 -23.48 -8.72
CA MET A 479 -20.47 -22.20 -9.26
C MET A 479 -18.98 -21.97 -8.96
N PRO A 480 -18.23 -21.29 -9.85
CA PRO A 480 -16.84 -20.96 -9.62
C PRO A 480 -16.70 -19.76 -8.66
N PHE A 481 -17.26 -19.91 -7.46
CA PHE A 481 -17.21 -18.96 -6.36
C PHE A 481 -16.29 -19.49 -5.26
N ILE A 482 -15.22 -18.75 -4.96
CA ILE A 482 -14.14 -19.17 -4.04
C ILE A 482 -13.57 -18.04 -3.17
N PRO A 483 -14.41 -17.20 -2.52
CA PRO A 483 -13.90 -16.08 -1.72
C PRO A 483 -13.04 -16.51 -0.52
N PHE A 484 -13.20 -17.75 -0.05
CA PHE A 484 -12.45 -18.33 1.07
C PHE A 484 -11.52 -19.48 0.66
N SER A 485 -11.21 -19.62 -0.64
CA SER A 485 -10.48 -20.78 -1.18
C SER A 485 -11.21 -22.12 -0.91
N ARG A 486 -10.58 -23.27 -1.19
CA ARG A 486 -11.08 -24.62 -0.92
C ARG A 486 -9.96 -25.55 -0.43
N GLY A 487 -10.34 -26.67 0.19
CA GLY A 487 -9.45 -27.78 0.56
C GLY A 487 -8.54 -27.49 1.77
N SER A 488 -7.39 -28.15 1.84
CA SER A 488 -6.50 -28.14 3.02
C SER A 488 -5.93 -26.76 3.39
N TYR A 489 -6.03 -25.79 2.48
CA TYR A 489 -5.57 -24.42 2.65
C TYR A 489 -6.72 -23.41 2.47
N ASP A 490 -7.95 -23.80 2.78
CA ASP A 490 -9.07 -22.86 2.86
C ASP A 490 -8.87 -21.85 4.02
N CYS A 491 -9.66 -20.78 4.01
CA CYS A 491 -9.53 -19.72 5.01
C CYS A 491 -9.92 -20.24 6.41
N VAL A 492 -8.96 -20.17 7.35
CA VAL A 492 -9.17 -20.53 8.76
C VAL A 492 -10.12 -19.55 9.47
N GLY A 493 -10.10 -18.27 9.08
CA GLY A 493 -10.93 -17.21 9.67
C GLY A 493 -12.33 -17.11 9.08
N LYS A 494 -12.75 -18.06 8.22
CA LYS A 494 -14.03 -17.97 7.48
C LYS A 494 -15.22 -17.71 8.39
N SER A 495 -15.34 -18.42 9.51
CA SER A 495 -16.46 -18.26 10.46
C SER A 495 -16.47 -16.86 11.10
N ILE A 496 -15.29 -16.33 11.45
CA ILE A 496 -15.12 -15.00 12.06
C ILE A 496 -15.47 -13.92 11.05
N ALA A 497 -14.96 -14.02 9.81
CA ALA A 497 -15.27 -13.07 8.74
C ALA A 497 -16.77 -13.02 8.43
N TRP A 498 -17.46 -14.17 8.39
CA TRP A 498 -18.92 -14.21 8.21
C TRP A 498 -19.67 -13.53 9.36
N MET A 499 -19.23 -13.73 10.60
CA MET A 499 -19.81 -13.06 11.76
C MET A 499 -19.63 -11.55 11.67
N GLU A 500 -18.41 -11.10 11.38
CA GLU A 500 -18.07 -9.68 11.25
C GLU A 500 -18.83 -8.99 10.12
N MET A 501 -18.81 -9.56 8.91
CA MET A 501 -19.51 -8.98 7.77
C MET A 501 -21.02 -8.88 8.00
N ARG A 502 -21.65 -9.93 8.54
CA ARG A 502 -23.09 -9.94 8.78
C ARG A 502 -23.50 -8.97 9.88
N MET A 503 -22.77 -8.95 10.99
CA MET A 503 -23.07 -8.04 12.09
C MET A 503 -22.87 -6.58 11.67
N ALA A 504 -21.76 -6.26 11.01
CA ALA A 504 -21.48 -4.89 10.60
C ALA A 504 -22.45 -4.38 9.52
N LEU A 505 -22.79 -5.18 8.50
CA LEU A 505 -23.77 -4.75 7.49
C LEU A 505 -25.19 -4.67 8.04
N ALA A 506 -25.63 -5.64 8.84
CA ALA A 506 -26.94 -5.59 9.47
C ALA A 506 -27.08 -4.34 10.35
N MET A 507 -26.00 -3.99 11.06
CA MET A 507 -25.93 -2.80 11.87
C MET A 507 -26.02 -1.50 11.06
N LEU A 508 -25.23 -1.38 9.99
CA LEU A 508 -25.19 -0.15 9.19
C LEU A 508 -26.52 0.08 8.46
N VAL A 509 -27.08 -0.98 7.85
CA VAL A 509 -28.30 -0.88 7.03
C VAL A 509 -29.58 -0.81 7.87
N GLY A 510 -29.60 -1.44 9.05
CA GLY A 510 -30.74 -1.35 9.96
C GLY A 510 -30.95 0.06 10.54
N GLU A 511 -29.87 0.80 10.79
CA GLU A 511 -29.94 2.13 11.43
C GLU A 511 -29.87 3.29 10.43
N TYR A 512 -29.30 3.10 9.24
CA TYR A 512 -29.00 4.20 8.32
C TYR A 512 -29.40 3.91 6.89
N HIS A 513 -29.91 4.95 6.23
CA HIS A 513 -29.92 5.01 4.77
C HIS A 513 -28.58 5.55 4.25
N ILE A 514 -27.88 4.72 3.48
CA ILE A 514 -26.53 4.99 3.00
C ILE A 514 -26.60 5.52 1.56
N GLN A 515 -25.91 6.63 1.30
CA GLN A 515 -25.79 7.24 -0.02
C GLN A 515 -24.38 7.82 -0.21
N LEU A 516 -23.97 7.99 -1.47
CA LEU A 516 -22.76 8.73 -1.80
C LEU A 516 -22.98 10.21 -1.48
N SER A 517 -21.93 10.91 -1.03
CA SER A 517 -22.01 12.36 -0.83
C SER A 517 -21.91 13.14 -2.15
N ASP A 518 -21.30 12.52 -3.17
CA ASP A 518 -21.16 13.05 -4.52
C ASP A 518 -21.20 11.92 -5.54
N GLU A 519 -21.78 12.16 -6.72
CA GLU A 519 -21.81 11.23 -7.85
C GLU A 519 -20.40 10.92 -8.39
N GLU A 520 -19.43 11.83 -8.25
CA GLU A 520 -18.03 11.57 -8.62
C GLU A 520 -17.41 10.37 -7.85
N GLN A 521 -17.95 10.05 -6.67
CA GLN A 521 -17.48 8.92 -5.86
C GLN A 521 -17.78 7.57 -6.50
N ARG A 522 -18.61 7.49 -7.55
CA ARG A 522 -18.75 6.26 -8.36
C ARG A 522 -17.43 5.84 -9.02
N ALA A 523 -16.49 6.76 -9.20
CA ALA A 523 -15.13 6.44 -9.66
C ALA A 523 -14.32 5.62 -8.65
N PHE A 524 -14.85 5.32 -7.46
CA PHE A 524 -14.30 4.35 -6.52
C PHE A 524 -14.15 2.95 -7.16
N ASP A 525 -15.16 2.52 -7.92
CA ASP A 525 -15.13 1.23 -8.61
C ASP A 525 -14.11 1.25 -9.76
N GLY A 526 -13.19 0.27 -9.77
CA GLY A 526 -12.13 0.15 -10.76
C GLY A 526 -10.81 0.80 -10.34
N LYS A 527 -10.74 1.43 -9.16
CA LYS A 527 -9.51 2.01 -8.59
C LYS A 527 -8.89 1.16 -7.48
N GLU A 528 -9.44 -0.02 -7.19
CA GLU A 528 -8.84 -0.96 -6.24
C GLU A 528 -7.44 -1.39 -6.66
N LEU A 529 -6.54 -1.57 -5.69
CA LEU A 529 -5.17 -2.02 -5.90
C LEU A 529 -5.02 -3.47 -5.41
N ASP A 530 -4.29 -4.27 -6.18
CA ASP A 530 -3.91 -5.65 -5.87
C ASP A 530 -2.53 -5.67 -5.17
N ASN A 531 -2.56 -5.56 -3.85
CA ASN A 531 -1.40 -5.69 -2.98
C ASN A 531 -1.40 -7.04 -2.25
N PHE A 532 -1.74 -8.13 -2.95
CA PHE A 532 -2.13 -9.46 -2.43
C PHE A 532 -3.52 -9.50 -1.79
N ALA A 533 -3.76 -8.67 -0.77
CA ALA A 533 -5.12 -8.33 -0.38
C ALA A 533 -5.54 -7.08 -1.18
N MET A 534 -6.81 -7.01 -1.55
CA MET A 534 -7.38 -5.82 -2.15
C MET A 534 -7.23 -4.67 -1.15
N SER A 535 -6.57 -3.60 -1.59
CA SER A 535 -6.66 -2.31 -0.93
C SER A 535 -7.58 -1.42 -1.75
N VAL A 536 -8.48 -0.74 -1.06
CA VAL A 536 -9.33 0.27 -1.67
C VAL A 536 -8.57 1.60 -1.68
N PRO A 537 -8.70 2.41 -2.73
CA PRO A 537 -8.07 3.72 -2.75
C PRO A 537 -8.60 4.53 -1.56
N ALA A 538 -7.70 5.08 -0.75
CA ALA A 538 -8.10 6.12 0.18
C ALA A 538 -8.65 7.30 -0.63
N PHE A 539 -9.67 8.00 -0.13
CA PHE A 539 -10.04 9.31 -0.65
C PHE A 539 -8.87 10.25 -0.37
N ARG A 540 -7.95 10.34 -1.34
CA ARG A 540 -6.76 11.17 -1.28
C ARG A 540 -7.07 12.50 -1.94
N SER A 541 -6.72 13.60 -1.28
CA SER A 541 -6.57 14.86 -1.99
C SER A 541 -5.33 14.74 -2.90
N PHE A 542 -5.39 15.36 -4.08
CA PHE A 542 -4.31 15.41 -5.06
C PHE A 542 -3.78 16.84 -5.16
N LEU A 543 -2.45 17.00 -5.14
CA LEU A 543 -1.78 18.27 -5.39
C LEU A 543 -1.09 18.21 -6.76
N TYR A 544 -1.72 18.79 -7.78
CA TYR A 544 -1.12 18.94 -9.10
C TYR A 544 -0.10 20.06 -9.08
N GLY A 545 1.17 19.75 -9.34
CA GLY A 545 2.19 20.77 -9.46
C GLY A 545 3.61 20.25 -9.62
N PHE A 546 4.55 21.19 -9.79
CA PHE A 546 5.97 20.87 -9.85
C PHE A 546 6.60 21.03 -8.48
N VAL A 547 7.17 19.96 -7.92
CA VAL A 547 7.65 19.90 -6.52
C VAL A 547 8.68 20.97 -6.14
N HIS A 548 9.44 21.48 -7.12
CA HIS A 548 10.43 22.54 -6.93
C HIS A 548 9.89 23.95 -7.19
N SER A 549 8.66 24.11 -7.67
CA SER A 549 8.00 25.41 -7.82
C SER A 549 7.79 26.06 -6.46
N THR A 550 8.07 27.37 -6.36
CA THR A 550 7.89 28.14 -5.12
C THR A 550 6.43 28.09 -4.63
N CYS A 551 5.47 28.21 -5.53
CA CYS A 551 4.04 28.15 -5.19
C CYS A 551 3.61 26.75 -4.72
N THR A 552 4.14 25.68 -5.32
CA THR A 552 3.87 24.30 -4.87
C THR A 552 4.50 24.03 -3.51
N ARG A 553 5.74 24.50 -3.27
CA ARG A 553 6.39 24.42 -1.97
C ARG A 553 5.59 25.13 -0.87
N ARG A 554 5.01 26.30 -1.15
CA ARG A 554 4.12 27.00 -0.20
C ARG A 554 2.98 26.11 0.31
N VAL A 555 2.28 25.44 -0.60
CA VAL A 555 1.20 24.52 -0.24
C VAL A 555 1.75 23.30 0.51
N ARG A 556 2.85 22.71 0.04
CA ARG A 556 3.48 21.56 0.71
C ARG A 556 3.93 21.89 2.13
N THR A 557 4.37 23.13 2.39
CA THR A 557 4.70 23.58 3.75
C THR A 557 3.47 23.62 4.63
N ALA A 558 2.34 24.18 4.16
CA ALA A 558 1.09 24.18 4.90
C ALA A 558 0.59 22.75 5.19
N LEU A 559 0.69 21.84 4.22
CA LEU A 559 0.37 20.41 4.40
C LEU A 559 1.27 19.76 5.47
N ALA A 560 2.59 19.99 5.37
CA ALA A 560 3.56 19.43 6.32
C ALA A 560 3.36 19.95 7.76
N GLU A 561 3.00 21.23 7.93
CA GLU A 561 2.63 21.81 9.23
C GLU A 561 1.39 21.18 9.85
N LYS A 562 0.46 20.73 9.00
CA LYS A 562 -0.76 20.02 9.39
C LYS A 562 -0.55 18.51 9.54
N GLY A 563 0.66 18.01 9.26
CA GLY A 563 0.95 16.57 9.26
C GLY A 563 0.14 15.80 8.21
N LEU A 564 -0.22 16.45 7.10
CA LEU A 564 -1.00 15.85 6.01
C LEU A 564 -0.07 15.31 4.93
N ASP A 565 -0.37 14.10 4.47
CA ASP A 565 0.24 13.52 3.27
C ASP A 565 -0.78 13.54 2.14
N VAL A 566 -0.42 14.21 1.04
CA VAL A 566 -1.27 14.45 -0.13
C VAL A 566 -0.53 13.94 -1.34
N GLU A 567 -1.23 13.23 -2.21
CA GLU A 567 -0.61 12.66 -3.41
C GLU A 567 -0.23 13.78 -4.38
N ILE A 568 1.06 13.89 -4.69
CA ILE A 568 1.55 14.91 -5.62
C ILE A 568 1.49 14.36 -7.03
N VAL A 569 0.67 14.99 -7.88
CA VAL A 569 0.63 14.70 -9.31
C VAL A 569 1.62 15.65 -10.00
N PRO A 570 2.75 15.14 -10.53
CA PRO A 570 3.76 16.00 -11.13
C PRO A 570 3.22 16.65 -12.41
N VAL A 571 3.44 17.97 -12.55
CA VAL A 571 3.15 18.72 -13.78
C VAL A 571 4.47 19.16 -14.42
N ASP A 572 4.71 18.73 -15.66
CA ASP A 572 5.93 19.05 -16.40
C ASP A 572 5.89 20.47 -16.99
N LEU A 573 6.50 21.40 -16.24
CA LEU A 573 6.59 22.79 -16.65
C LEU A 573 7.51 23.03 -17.87
N ALA A 574 8.46 22.13 -18.13
CA ALA A 574 9.40 22.25 -19.26
C ALA A 574 8.72 21.86 -20.58
N GLN A 575 7.83 20.87 -20.54
CA GLN A 575 6.98 20.50 -21.68
C GLN A 575 5.76 21.41 -21.85
N GLY A 576 5.53 22.33 -20.91
CA GLY A 576 4.38 23.24 -20.96
C GLY A 576 3.05 22.54 -20.73
N GLU A 577 3.03 21.45 -19.95
CA GLU A 577 1.81 20.68 -19.64
C GLU A 577 0.71 21.57 -19.05
N GLN A 578 1.10 22.52 -18.19
CA GLN A 578 0.21 23.53 -17.60
C GLN A 578 -0.41 24.48 -18.63
N LYS A 579 0.01 24.44 -19.90
CA LYS A 579 -0.51 25.27 -20.99
C LYS A 579 -1.36 24.48 -21.99
N THR A 580 -1.53 23.18 -21.79
CA THR A 580 -2.38 22.33 -22.62
C THR A 580 -3.86 22.70 -22.44
N SER A 581 -4.68 22.48 -23.46
CA SER A 581 -6.11 22.78 -23.39
C SER A 581 -6.83 21.99 -22.29
N SER A 582 -6.45 20.72 -22.07
CA SER A 582 -7.00 19.93 -20.96
C SER A 582 -6.66 20.54 -19.61
N TYR A 583 -5.41 20.92 -19.37
CA TYR A 583 -5.03 21.56 -18.10
C TYR A 583 -5.78 22.88 -17.87
N LEU A 584 -5.91 23.71 -18.90
CA LEU A 584 -6.58 25.00 -18.82
C LEU A 584 -8.09 24.88 -18.58
N ASN A 585 -8.74 23.90 -19.23
CA ASN A 585 -10.18 23.70 -19.13
C ASN A 585 -10.56 22.95 -17.84
N ASP A 586 -9.76 21.96 -17.45
CA ASP A 586 -10.14 20.98 -16.44
C ASP A 586 -9.52 21.25 -15.06
N LEU A 587 -8.37 21.95 -14.98
CA LEU A 587 -7.62 22.13 -13.73
C LEU A 587 -7.40 23.60 -13.34
N GLN A 588 -6.74 24.38 -14.19
CA GLN A 588 -6.32 25.74 -13.85
C GLN A 588 -6.34 26.68 -15.07
N PRO A 589 -7.26 27.65 -15.12
CA PRO A 589 -7.53 28.43 -16.34
C PRO A 589 -6.44 29.44 -16.73
N PHE A 590 -5.46 29.71 -15.86
CA PHE A 590 -4.34 30.64 -16.12
C PHE A 590 -3.04 29.92 -16.52
N GLY A 591 -3.09 28.59 -16.60
CA GLY A 591 -1.96 27.70 -16.82
C GLY A 591 -0.82 27.91 -15.83
N LYS A 592 -1.15 27.83 -14.55
CA LYS A 592 -0.24 27.94 -13.40
C LYS A 592 -0.40 26.74 -12.48
N VAL A 593 0.62 26.52 -11.65
CA VAL A 593 0.63 25.52 -10.58
C VAL A 593 0.75 26.22 -9.22
N PRO A 594 0.26 25.63 -8.12
CA PRO A 594 -0.40 24.33 -8.01
C PRO A 594 -1.95 24.38 -8.08
N VAL A 595 -2.57 23.20 -8.21
CA VAL A 595 -4.01 22.94 -8.01
C VAL A 595 -4.17 21.86 -6.95
N LEU A 596 -5.04 22.08 -5.97
CA LEU A 596 -5.47 21.06 -5.03
C LEU A 596 -6.85 20.54 -5.46
N GLN A 597 -6.97 19.23 -5.62
CA GLN A 597 -8.24 18.53 -5.77
C GLN A 597 -8.48 17.75 -4.48
N ASP A 598 -9.45 18.17 -3.70
CA ASP A 598 -9.80 17.56 -2.43
C ASP A 598 -11.00 16.64 -2.58
N THR A 599 -10.75 15.35 -2.70
CA THR A 599 -11.79 14.34 -2.93
C THR A 599 -12.72 14.12 -1.73
N GLU A 600 -12.31 14.54 -0.53
CA GLU A 600 -13.16 14.47 0.66
C GLU A 600 -14.30 15.49 0.61
N THR A 601 -14.04 16.67 0.06
CA THR A 601 -15.02 17.79 0.00
C THR A 601 -15.55 18.06 -1.41
N GLY A 602 -15.00 17.40 -2.43
CA GLY A 602 -15.30 17.66 -3.85
C GLY A 602 -14.71 18.97 -4.38
N ILE A 603 -13.90 19.70 -3.60
CA ILE A 603 -13.37 21.00 -4.01
C ILE A 603 -12.15 20.83 -4.91
N GLN A 604 -12.17 21.52 -6.06
CA GLN A 604 -10.97 21.84 -6.82
C GLN A 604 -10.63 23.32 -6.64
N ILE A 605 -9.46 23.60 -6.08
CA ILE A 605 -9.01 24.96 -5.77
C ILE A 605 -7.58 25.20 -6.27
N TYR A 606 -7.37 26.35 -6.92
CA TYR A 606 -6.09 26.82 -7.41
C TYR A 606 -5.69 28.14 -6.70
N GLU A 607 -4.45 28.59 -6.92
CA GLU A 607 -3.75 29.65 -6.15
C GLU A 607 -3.18 29.16 -4.81
N SER A 608 -1.84 29.16 -4.70
CA SER A 608 -1.15 28.59 -3.54
C SER A 608 -1.52 29.20 -2.19
N ARG A 609 -1.87 30.49 -2.12
CA ARG A 609 -2.31 31.14 -0.88
C ARG A 609 -3.75 30.75 -0.52
N ALA A 610 -4.64 30.66 -1.52
CA ALA A 610 -6.01 30.21 -1.31
C ALA A 610 -6.05 28.74 -0.89
N ILE A 611 -5.26 27.88 -1.55
CA ILE A 611 -5.08 26.47 -1.18
C ILE A 611 -4.57 26.37 0.28
N ALA A 612 -3.54 27.14 0.65
CA ALA A 612 -3.01 27.11 2.01
C ALA A 612 -4.04 27.55 3.05
N GLN A 613 -4.81 28.62 2.76
CA GLN A 613 -5.91 29.09 3.62
C GLN A 613 -7.00 28.02 3.79
N TYR A 614 -7.37 27.35 2.69
CA TYR A 614 -8.32 26.24 2.70
C TYR A 614 -7.84 25.10 3.61
N ILE A 615 -6.57 24.66 3.45
CA ILE A 615 -5.95 23.63 4.30
C ILE A 615 -5.94 24.06 5.78
N ALA A 616 -5.55 25.30 6.07
CA ALA A 616 -5.51 25.82 7.44
C ALA A 616 -6.89 25.82 8.10
N THR A 617 -7.93 26.12 7.32
CA THR A 617 -9.32 26.21 7.78
C THR A 617 -9.94 24.82 7.95
N LYS A 618 -9.83 23.95 6.93
CA LYS A 618 -10.37 22.58 6.95
C LYS A 618 -9.80 21.76 8.11
N TYR A 619 -8.49 21.86 8.32
CA TYR A 619 -7.77 21.10 9.33
C TYR A 619 -7.44 21.94 10.58
N ARG A 620 -8.37 22.79 11.01
CA ARG A 620 -8.25 23.52 12.28
C ARG A 620 -8.22 22.53 13.44
N GLY A 621 -7.31 22.74 14.40
CA GLY A 621 -7.09 21.82 15.53
C GLY A 621 -6.21 20.60 15.22
N GLN A 622 -5.78 20.41 13.97
CA GLN A 622 -4.76 19.42 13.61
C GLN A 622 -3.43 20.10 13.29
N GLY A 623 -2.33 19.54 13.80
CA GLY A 623 -0.98 20.08 13.60
C GLY A 623 -0.84 21.50 14.15
N THR A 624 0.02 22.31 13.53
CA THR A 624 0.15 23.73 13.89
C THR A 624 -1.10 24.49 13.45
N ASP A 625 -1.63 25.37 14.29
CA ASP A 625 -2.69 26.27 13.85
C ASP A 625 -2.09 27.39 13.01
N LEU A 626 -2.55 27.51 11.76
CA LEU A 626 -1.91 28.37 10.75
C LEU A 626 -2.77 29.59 10.39
N ALA A 627 -4.02 29.62 10.85
CA ALA A 627 -4.93 30.72 10.62
C ALA A 627 -5.93 30.81 11.79
N PRO A 628 -5.95 31.95 12.53
CA PRO A 628 -6.93 32.14 13.60
C PRO A 628 -8.37 32.04 13.06
N PRO A 629 -9.34 31.62 13.88
CA PRO A 629 -10.74 31.55 13.47
C PRO A 629 -11.34 32.94 13.32
N GLU A 630 -12.29 33.10 12.40
CA GLU A 630 -13.06 34.34 12.23
C GLU A 630 -13.83 34.75 13.50
N SER A 631 -14.12 33.80 14.38
CA SER A 631 -14.72 34.07 15.70
C SER A 631 -13.81 34.87 16.64
N ASP A 632 -12.48 34.81 16.46
CA ASP A 632 -11.54 35.70 17.13
C ASP A 632 -11.21 36.88 16.19
N LEU A 633 -12.10 37.87 16.21
CA LEU A 633 -12.02 39.04 15.32
C LEU A 633 -10.68 39.76 15.41
N LYS A 634 -10.06 39.82 16.59
CA LYS A 634 -8.81 40.54 16.79
C LYS A 634 -7.64 39.79 16.17
N ALA A 635 -7.50 38.49 16.48
CA ALA A 635 -6.43 37.68 15.91
C ALA A 635 -6.60 37.55 14.39
N PHE A 636 -7.83 37.36 13.91
CA PHE A 636 -8.13 37.28 12.48
C PHE A 636 -7.81 38.59 11.74
N ALA A 637 -8.13 39.75 12.32
CA ALA A 637 -7.81 41.04 11.70
C ALA A 637 -6.28 41.23 11.52
N TYR A 638 -5.48 40.95 12.56
CA TYR A 638 -4.02 41.06 12.45
C TYR A 638 -3.42 40.03 11.50
N TYR A 639 -4.00 38.83 11.43
CA TYR A 639 -3.61 37.81 10.47
C TYR A 639 -3.86 38.25 9.02
N GLN A 640 -5.05 38.77 8.73
CA GLN A 640 -5.37 39.31 7.40
C GLN A 640 -4.47 40.50 7.04
N GLN A 641 -4.19 41.38 8.00
CA GLN A 641 -3.23 42.47 7.81
C GLN A 641 -1.83 41.93 7.44
N ALA A 642 -1.32 40.92 8.16
CA ALA A 642 -0.01 40.33 7.90
C ALA A 642 0.05 39.63 6.53
N LEU A 643 -1.00 38.91 6.11
CA LEU A 643 -1.11 38.36 4.76
C LEU A 643 -1.08 39.44 3.68
N SER A 644 -1.84 40.52 3.89
CA SER A 644 -1.87 41.65 2.95
C SER A 644 -0.51 42.32 2.84
N ILE A 645 0.22 42.46 3.94
CA ILE A 645 1.58 43.01 3.97
C ILE A 645 2.54 42.12 3.16
N GLU A 646 2.54 40.81 3.40
CA GLU A 646 3.37 39.86 2.66
C GLU A 646 3.11 39.92 1.16
N GLN A 647 1.83 39.89 0.77
CA GLN A 647 1.42 39.87 -0.63
C GLN A 647 1.68 41.22 -1.35
N SER A 648 1.66 42.34 -0.63
CA SER A 648 1.78 43.67 -1.24
C SER A 648 3.20 44.22 -1.22
N TYR A 649 3.97 43.93 -0.17
CA TYR A 649 5.27 44.55 0.07
C TYR A 649 6.44 43.58 -0.04
N PHE A 650 6.24 42.28 0.21
CA PHE A 650 7.33 41.30 0.14
C PHE A 650 7.33 40.51 -1.18
N ASP A 651 6.27 39.76 -1.47
CA ASP A 651 6.19 38.84 -2.63
C ASP A 651 6.49 39.52 -3.98
N PRO A 652 5.97 40.73 -4.27
CA PRO A 652 6.24 41.40 -5.54
C PRO A 652 7.73 41.74 -5.74
N LEU A 653 8.46 42.01 -4.66
CA LEU A 653 9.88 42.34 -4.73
C LEU A 653 10.72 41.09 -4.93
N VAL A 654 10.53 40.07 -4.09
CA VAL A 654 11.33 38.84 -4.15
C VAL A 654 11.06 38.01 -5.41
N SER A 655 9.81 37.99 -5.90
CA SER A 655 9.46 37.31 -7.15
C SER A 655 10.05 38.00 -8.37
N GLN A 656 10.15 39.34 -8.36
CA GLN A 656 10.82 40.11 -9.43
C GLN A 656 12.35 39.92 -9.40
N ILE A 657 12.96 39.85 -8.22
CA ILE A 657 14.40 39.52 -8.10
C ILE A 657 14.65 38.12 -8.68
N ALA A 658 13.84 37.12 -8.30
CA ALA A 658 13.91 35.78 -8.85
C ALA A 658 13.69 35.77 -10.38
N TYR A 659 12.78 36.60 -10.89
CA TYR A 659 12.56 36.76 -12.32
C TYR A 659 13.81 37.29 -13.03
N GLU A 660 14.37 38.42 -12.59
CA GLU A 660 15.55 39.02 -13.20
C GLU A 660 16.77 38.08 -13.15
N LYS A 661 17.04 37.46 -11.99
CA LYS A 661 18.23 36.62 -11.80
C LYS A 661 18.15 35.22 -12.44
N VAL A 662 16.95 34.67 -12.65
CA VAL A 662 16.79 33.28 -13.12
C VAL A 662 15.85 33.16 -14.31
N PHE A 663 14.60 33.62 -14.18
CA PHE A 663 13.57 33.29 -15.17
C PHE A 663 13.67 34.09 -16.46
N LYS A 664 14.20 35.32 -16.42
CA LYS A 664 14.35 36.19 -17.59
C LYS A 664 15.27 35.55 -18.63
N ALA A 665 16.45 35.10 -18.20
CA ALA A 665 17.40 34.38 -19.05
C ALA A 665 16.82 33.05 -19.55
N ARG A 666 16.21 32.24 -18.67
CA ARG A 666 15.60 30.96 -19.04
C ARG A 666 14.46 31.08 -20.06
N LYS A 667 13.76 32.21 -20.07
CA LYS A 667 12.69 32.50 -21.03
C LYS A 667 13.19 33.18 -22.31
N GLY A 668 14.49 33.44 -22.44
CA GLY A 668 15.05 34.15 -23.59
C GLY A 668 14.68 35.63 -23.64
N HIS A 669 14.27 36.23 -22.52
CA HIS A 669 13.84 37.64 -22.44
C HIS A 669 15.01 38.61 -22.18
N GLY A 670 16.26 38.18 -22.41
CA GLY A 670 17.47 38.99 -22.25
C GLY A 670 18.26 38.70 -20.96
N GLN A 671 19.27 39.54 -20.71
CA GLN A 671 20.17 39.45 -19.55
C GLN A 671 19.56 40.12 -18.30
N THR A 672 20.13 39.80 -17.13
CA THR A 672 19.77 40.40 -15.84
C THR A 672 19.99 41.91 -15.86
N ASP A 673 19.00 42.68 -15.41
CA ASP A 673 19.18 44.10 -15.14
C ASP A 673 19.65 44.30 -13.68
N GLU A 674 20.96 44.45 -13.49
CA GLU A 674 21.56 44.57 -12.14
C GLU A 674 21.11 45.85 -11.42
N ALA A 675 20.87 46.95 -12.13
CA ALA A 675 20.38 48.19 -11.52
C ALA A 675 18.97 48.02 -10.98
N ARG A 676 18.10 47.31 -11.73
CA ARG A 676 16.77 46.94 -11.27
C ARG A 676 16.83 46.01 -10.06
N VAL A 677 17.70 44.99 -10.08
CA VAL A 677 17.85 44.07 -8.94
C VAL A 677 18.30 44.81 -7.68
N GLN A 678 19.27 45.72 -7.79
CA GLN A 678 19.69 46.56 -6.66
C GLN A 678 18.54 47.42 -6.14
N SER A 679 17.77 48.06 -7.02
CA SER A 679 16.59 48.85 -6.63
C SER A 679 15.55 48.00 -5.89
N LEU A 680 15.29 46.77 -6.34
CA LEU A 680 14.38 45.84 -5.68
C LEU A 680 14.89 45.44 -4.30
N PHE A 681 16.19 45.19 -4.13
CA PHE A 681 16.78 44.90 -2.82
C PHE A 681 16.70 46.10 -1.88
N SER A 682 16.89 47.33 -2.36
CA SER A 682 16.71 48.54 -1.53
C SER A 682 15.26 48.71 -1.06
N GLN A 683 14.28 48.43 -1.93
CA GLN A 683 12.86 48.44 -1.53
C GLN A 683 12.54 47.30 -0.54
N LEU A 684 13.17 46.14 -0.71
CA LEU A 684 13.00 45.01 0.19
C LEU A 684 13.56 45.33 1.57
N GLU A 685 14.70 46.02 1.64
CA GLU A 685 15.29 46.50 2.90
C GLU A 685 14.32 47.41 3.67
N LEU A 686 13.63 48.34 3.01
CA LEU A 686 12.59 49.17 3.64
C LEU A 686 11.43 48.34 4.19
N THR A 687 11.03 47.29 3.46
CA THR A 687 9.98 46.37 3.90
C THR A 687 10.42 45.61 5.16
N LEU A 688 11.66 45.10 5.17
CA LEU A 688 12.22 44.39 6.32
C LEU A 688 12.47 45.31 7.52
N GLU A 689 12.78 46.59 7.31
CA GLU A 689 12.82 47.58 8.40
C GLU A 689 11.43 47.74 9.05
N GLY A 690 10.36 47.73 8.26
CA GLY A 690 8.99 47.66 8.75
C GLY A 690 8.75 46.40 9.60
N TYR A 691 9.23 45.24 9.13
CA TYR A 691 9.10 43.98 9.85
C TYR A 691 9.89 43.99 11.16
N GLU A 692 11.08 44.58 11.18
CA GLU A 692 11.90 44.72 12.39
C GLU A 692 11.14 45.44 13.50
N ARG A 693 10.39 46.52 13.17
CA ARG A 693 9.56 47.24 14.14
C ARG A 693 8.38 46.43 14.68
N VAL A 694 7.88 45.48 13.89
CA VAL A 694 6.82 44.54 14.30
C VAL A 694 7.44 43.44 15.16
N LEU A 695 8.45 42.75 14.64
CA LEU A 695 9.09 41.59 15.24
C LEU A 695 9.90 41.93 16.51
N SER A 696 10.27 43.19 16.71
CA SER A 696 10.85 43.64 17.99
C SER A 696 9.85 43.61 19.15
N LYS A 697 8.54 43.51 18.86
CA LYS A 697 7.45 43.52 19.85
C LYS A 697 6.76 42.17 19.99
N GLN A 698 6.90 41.29 19.00
CA GLN A 698 6.19 40.01 18.93
C GLN A 698 6.97 39.01 18.07
N PRO A 699 6.82 37.69 18.30
CA PRO A 699 7.63 36.67 17.62
C PRO A 699 7.27 36.44 16.14
N TYR A 700 6.05 36.79 15.71
CA TYR A 700 5.54 36.54 14.36
C TYR A 700 4.81 37.76 13.80
N LEU A 701 4.61 37.82 12.48
CA LEU A 701 4.03 39.00 11.83
C LEU A 701 2.57 39.27 12.22
N ALA A 702 1.80 38.21 12.49
CA ALA A 702 0.40 38.31 12.89
C ALA A 702 0.20 38.39 14.42
N GLY A 703 1.24 38.16 15.23
CA GLY A 703 1.15 38.22 16.70
C GLY A 703 2.04 37.20 17.40
N GLN A 704 1.47 36.52 18.40
CA GLN A 704 2.21 35.57 19.26
C GLN A 704 2.32 34.16 18.66
N GLN A 705 1.49 33.84 17.66
CA GLN A 705 1.44 32.52 17.04
C GLN A 705 1.92 32.59 15.59
N LEU A 706 2.54 31.50 15.14
CA LEU A 706 2.93 31.32 13.75
C LEU A 706 1.68 31.23 12.88
N THR A 707 1.69 31.87 11.72
CA THR A 707 0.57 31.79 10.76
C THR A 707 1.06 31.54 9.34
N LEU A 708 0.11 31.33 8.41
CA LEU A 708 0.44 31.28 6.97
C LEU A 708 1.14 32.55 6.48
N ALA A 709 0.89 33.72 7.10
CA ALA A 709 1.55 34.97 6.72
C ALA A 709 3.06 34.87 6.90
N ASP A 710 3.52 34.20 7.96
CA ASP A 710 4.95 33.98 8.20
C ASP A 710 5.51 32.98 7.18
N LEU A 711 4.86 31.82 7.04
CA LEU A 711 5.33 30.73 6.18
C LEU A 711 5.35 31.07 4.69
N ALA A 712 4.51 32.01 4.23
CA ALA A 712 4.45 32.43 2.84
C ALA A 712 5.77 33.03 2.31
N HIS A 713 6.64 33.50 3.21
CA HIS A 713 7.94 34.09 2.90
C HIS A 713 9.01 33.06 2.51
N LEU A 714 8.91 31.82 3.03
CA LEU A 714 9.94 30.79 2.88
C LEU A 714 10.28 30.46 1.42
N PRO A 715 9.31 30.16 0.52
CA PRO A 715 9.64 29.63 -0.80
C PRO A 715 10.44 30.58 -1.68
N TYR A 716 10.06 31.86 -1.73
CA TYR A 716 10.81 32.85 -2.50
C TYR A 716 12.03 33.36 -1.74
N GLY A 717 11.92 33.63 -0.44
CA GLY A 717 13.04 34.14 0.35
C GLY A 717 14.24 33.19 0.31
N VAL A 718 14.03 31.89 0.54
CA VAL A 718 15.09 30.87 0.44
C VAL A 718 15.62 30.76 -0.99
N PHE A 719 14.74 30.85 -2.00
CA PHE A 719 15.16 30.80 -3.40
C PHE A 719 16.15 31.93 -3.79
N ILE A 720 15.99 33.12 -3.19
CA ILE A 720 16.83 34.28 -3.48
C ILE A 720 17.98 34.50 -2.47
N GLU A 721 18.17 33.62 -1.48
CA GLU A 721 19.33 33.68 -0.57
C GLU A 721 20.65 33.66 -1.34
N GLN A 722 20.74 32.80 -2.35
CA GLN A 722 21.90 32.72 -3.27
C GLN A 722 22.17 34.02 -4.06
N PHE A 723 21.27 35.01 -4.01
CA PHE A 723 21.40 36.29 -4.71
C PHE A 723 21.56 37.49 -3.77
N GLY A 724 21.82 37.27 -2.47
CA GLY A 724 22.10 38.33 -1.49
C GLY A 724 20.97 38.65 -0.52
N PHE A 725 19.89 37.85 -0.47
CA PHE A 725 18.81 38.07 0.49
C PHE A 725 19.28 37.92 1.96
N THR A 726 20.21 36.99 2.22
CA THR A 726 20.78 36.80 3.57
C THR A 726 21.50 38.05 4.07
N ASP A 727 22.18 38.78 3.20
CA ASP A 727 22.89 40.01 3.55
C ASP A 727 21.91 41.09 4.02
N VAL A 728 20.78 41.24 3.31
CA VAL A 728 19.73 42.21 3.68
C VAL A 728 19.06 41.81 5.00
N VAL A 729 18.72 40.54 5.18
CA VAL A 729 18.09 40.03 6.41
C VAL A 729 19.01 40.22 7.63
N SER A 730 20.33 40.02 7.47
CA SER A 730 21.30 40.13 8.58
C SER A 730 21.43 41.53 9.20
N LYS A 731 20.94 42.56 8.50
CA LYS A 731 20.91 43.95 9.01
C LYS A 731 19.89 44.13 10.14
N PHE A 732 18.92 43.23 10.26
CA PHE A 732 17.76 43.35 11.14
C PHE A 732 17.70 42.14 12.10
N PRO A 733 18.17 42.28 13.35
CA PRO A 733 18.32 41.14 14.27
C PRO A 733 17.03 40.36 14.55
N HIS A 734 15.87 41.02 14.69
CA HIS A 734 14.61 40.33 14.96
C HIS A 734 14.07 39.64 13.70
N VAL A 735 14.18 40.28 12.53
CA VAL A 735 13.87 39.65 11.24
C VAL A 735 14.77 38.43 11.00
N GLN A 736 16.07 38.54 11.26
CA GLN A 736 17.01 37.42 11.11
C GLN A 736 16.63 36.25 12.02
N LYS A 737 16.33 36.51 13.29
CA LYS A 737 15.88 35.48 14.23
C LYS A 737 14.59 34.80 13.78
N TRP A 738 13.61 35.57 13.32
CA TRP A 738 12.34 35.07 12.78
C TRP A 738 12.59 34.19 11.53
N TRP A 739 13.40 34.68 10.58
CA TRP A 739 13.74 33.97 9.35
C TRP A 739 14.42 32.63 9.60
N GLU A 740 15.46 32.60 10.44
CA GLU A 740 16.14 31.36 10.83
C GLU A 740 15.21 30.41 11.58
N GLY A 741 14.32 30.94 12.42
CA GLY A 741 13.29 30.16 13.09
C GLY A 741 12.34 29.47 12.11
N LEU A 742 11.91 30.16 11.04
CA LEU A 742 11.08 29.58 9.99
C LEU A 742 11.83 28.49 9.20
N LYS A 743 13.09 28.72 8.82
CA LYS A 743 13.91 27.73 8.10
C LYS A 743 14.24 26.49 8.93
N ALA A 744 14.35 26.65 10.25
CA ALA A 744 14.67 25.55 11.16
C ALA A 744 13.54 24.53 11.32
N ARG A 745 12.31 24.88 10.92
CA ARG A 745 11.12 24.02 11.07
C ARG A 745 11.27 22.71 10.29
N GLU A 746 10.87 21.62 10.94
CA GLU A 746 10.91 20.28 10.34
C GLU A 746 10.05 20.17 9.08
N SER A 747 8.90 20.84 9.08
CA SER A 747 8.01 20.97 7.92
C SER A 747 8.73 21.52 6.70
N TRP A 748 9.50 22.61 6.86
CA TRP A 748 10.26 23.22 5.78
C TRP A 748 11.38 22.31 5.30
N LYS A 749 12.16 21.74 6.23
CA LYS A 749 13.22 20.77 5.93
C LYS A 749 12.69 19.59 5.10
N LYS A 750 11.52 19.05 5.46
CA LYS A 750 10.84 17.97 4.71
C LYS A 750 10.44 18.38 3.29
N VAL A 751 10.04 19.63 3.09
CA VAL A 751 9.62 20.14 1.77
C VAL A 751 10.82 20.40 0.83
N THR A 752 11.97 20.74 1.42
CA THR A 752 13.19 21.07 0.68
C THR A 752 14.19 19.92 0.53
N ALA A 753 14.06 18.85 1.32
CA ALA A 753 14.72 17.57 1.08
C ALA A 753 14.22 16.96 -0.23
#